data_AF-A0A2S7QIA9-F1
#
_entry.id   AF-A0A2S7QIA9-F1
#
_cell.length_a   1.000
_cell.length_b   1.000
_cell.length_c   1.000
_cell.angle_alpha   90.00
_cell.angle_beta   90.00
_cell.angle_gamma   90.00
#
_symmetry.space_group_name_H-M   'P 1'
#
loop_
_entity.id
_entity.type
_entity.pdbx_description
1 polymer ?
#
loop_
_entity_poly.entity_id
_entity_poly.type
_entity_poly.pdbx_seq_one_letter_code
_entity_poly.pdbx_strand_id
1 'polypeptide(L)'
;MQPLAGLVLDNYFPPPLTVACPGLVTDYTLWDWYADIFTPKIKEYYHGDIVTKKSKIESQGQNEAHYWVILKGKVYDFTNYYYTLDLYDNLATYEFLDPTVQQMITENPGLDITSKWNDNFNSANASYQVDLLNNLNCFNNMFYAGIPDFRDTVRCQINNYILLAFTILLCSVIIVKFVSALQFGSKRRPSPQDKFVICQVPAYTEGEDSLRKALDSLTALQYDNKRKLICVICDGMIVGGGNDRPTPKIVLDILGVDPKIDPPALPFRAVGEGNEQLNYGKVYSGLYEFEGNVVPYLVVVKVGKESEQQKSKPGNRGKRDSQILLMSFLNRVHHRAPMNPLELEMFHQVNNIIGVDPELYEYLLMIDADTSVKEDSLNRLVAACANDAKIAGICGETSLENEERSWWTMIQVYEYYISHHLAKAFESLFGSVTCLPGCFTMYRLRTADKGKPLIISDKIIEEYSDCVVDTLHKKNLLSLGEDRFLTTLMTKHFPYMKYKFIPDAYASTAAPETWSVLLSQRRRQFPLISIIMIAGTYGLQALIFILKRKWQHIGWMIIYLLAFPIYSFVLPVYSFWNQDNFSWGNTRIVIGEKGDKQIVAVDDGEGFDPRSIPLQRWDDYALANNLPGRRGVPEKAYDTYEDQYEMDDMKSMYSSVKPASTILTGMPGRGPYMPPQSPGYNRQSMYSVNQYTDHPLRNQSAMSFRNNDRSASPYQDYPGQQRSSVMMHQSRSSIGFTGGARPVLGADSRPVSGFDFSRGPGAAGPDDMAIVEAIQSCLREVDLDNVTKKQGGTEAADGVGGGEEDVLG
;
A
#
# COMPACT_ATOMS: atom_id res chain seq x y z
N MET A 1 56.98 -30.75 -19.76
CA MET A 1 56.07 -31.10 -20.87
C MET A 1 54.63 -30.92 -20.40
N GLN A 2 54.02 -29.79 -20.75
CA GLN A 2 52.57 -29.52 -20.80
C GLN A 2 52.45 -28.05 -21.25
N PRO A 3 51.98 -27.81 -22.49
CA PRO A 3 50.77 -26.98 -22.64
C PRO A 3 49.92 -27.36 -23.87
N LEU A 4 49.84 -28.65 -24.23
CA LEU A 4 49.03 -29.14 -25.37
C LEU A 4 47.70 -29.79 -24.95
N ALA A 5 47.39 -29.85 -23.66
CA ALA A 5 46.13 -30.40 -23.18
C ALA A 5 44.99 -29.38 -23.37
N GLY A 6 44.00 -29.72 -24.20
CA GLY A 6 42.81 -28.89 -24.45
C GLY A 6 42.88 -27.97 -25.67
N LEU A 7 43.96 -28.04 -26.47
CA LEU A 7 44.01 -27.44 -27.81
C LEU A 7 43.63 -28.50 -28.84
N VAL A 8 42.74 -28.17 -29.77
CA VAL A 8 42.48 -28.99 -30.96
C VAL A 8 43.73 -28.89 -31.85
N LEU A 9 44.46 -30.00 -31.96
CA LEU A 9 45.72 -30.08 -32.71
C LEU A 9 45.53 -30.44 -34.19
N ASP A 10 44.28 -30.61 -34.64
CA ASP A 10 43.91 -30.93 -36.02
C ASP A 10 44.54 -29.92 -37.01
N ASN A 11 44.60 -28.64 -36.63
CA ASN A 11 45.22 -27.58 -37.44
C ASN A 11 46.77 -27.68 -37.55
N TYR A 12 47.43 -28.51 -36.71
CA TYR A 12 48.87 -28.84 -36.84
C TYR A 12 49.12 -30.12 -37.65
N PHE A 13 48.10 -30.94 -37.85
CA PHE A 13 48.16 -32.19 -38.62
C PHE A 13 47.02 -32.20 -39.65
N PRO A 14 47.03 -31.26 -40.61
CA PRO A 14 45.98 -31.17 -41.61
C PRO A 14 45.81 -32.49 -42.37
N PRO A 15 44.58 -32.87 -42.75
CA PRO A 15 44.36 -34.00 -43.64
C PRO A 15 45.22 -33.86 -44.91
N PRO A 16 45.75 -34.97 -45.46
CA PRO A 16 46.40 -34.93 -46.77
C PRO A 16 45.48 -34.26 -47.78
N LEU A 17 46.02 -33.44 -48.70
CA LEU A 17 45.20 -32.60 -49.58
C LEU A 17 44.19 -33.40 -50.42
N THR A 18 44.48 -34.68 -50.70
CA THR A 18 43.55 -35.64 -51.35
C THR A 18 42.33 -36.03 -50.51
N VAL A 19 42.42 -35.96 -49.18
CA VAL A 19 41.30 -36.13 -48.24
C VAL A 19 40.60 -34.78 -48.01
N ALA A 20 41.38 -33.70 -47.88
CA ALA A 20 40.87 -32.38 -47.57
C ALA A 20 40.02 -31.79 -48.71
N CYS A 21 40.49 -31.94 -49.96
CA CYS A 21 39.95 -31.29 -51.14
C CYS A 21 39.74 -32.35 -52.25
N PRO A 22 38.75 -33.27 -52.09
CA PRO A 22 38.56 -34.42 -52.97
C PRO A 22 38.22 -33.98 -54.40
N GLY A 23 38.89 -34.57 -55.39
CA GLY A 23 38.75 -34.24 -56.81
C GLY A 23 39.67 -33.13 -57.31
N LEU A 24 40.34 -32.40 -56.41
CA LEU A 24 41.30 -31.32 -56.77
C LEU A 24 42.77 -31.78 -56.74
N VAL A 25 43.09 -32.87 -56.03
CA VAL A 25 44.45 -33.44 -55.89
C VAL A 25 44.38 -34.97 -56.06
N THR A 26 45.45 -35.59 -56.56
CA THR A 26 45.47 -37.01 -57.01
C THR A 26 46.57 -37.91 -56.42
N ASP A 27 47.32 -37.44 -55.41
CA ASP A 27 48.39 -38.23 -54.72
C ASP A 27 47.88 -38.89 -53.42
N TYR A 28 47.85 -40.22 -53.39
CA TYR A 28 47.29 -41.02 -52.30
C TYR A 28 48.34 -41.56 -51.30
N THR A 29 49.62 -41.21 -51.45
CA THR A 29 50.73 -41.81 -50.67
C THR A 29 50.67 -41.61 -49.15
N LEU A 30 49.86 -40.66 -48.66
CA LEU A 30 49.68 -40.32 -47.24
C LEU A 30 48.35 -40.84 -46.63
N TRP A 31 47.52 -41.54 -47.40
CA TRP A 31 46.16 -41.94 -46.99
C TRP A 31 46.13 -42.87 -45.77
N ASP A 32 46.86 -43.98 -45.83
CA ASP A 32 46.73 -45.10 -44.87
C ASP A 32 47.05 -44.67 -43.42
N TRP A 33 48.10 -43.86 -43.22
CA TRP A 33 48.48 -43.38 -41.89
C TRP A 33 47.43 -42.44 -41.27
N TYR A 34 46.83 -41.56 -42.08
CA TYR A 34 45.85 -40.60 -41.59
C TYR A 34 44.52 -41.27 -41.20
N ALA A 35 44.08 -42.25 -42.01
CA ALA A 35 42.87 -43.01 -41.77
C ALA A 35 43.00 -43.98 -40.59
N ASP A 36 44.07 -44.78 -40.54
CA ASP A 36 44.15 -45.93 -39.62
C ASP A 36 44.81 -45.60 -38.27
N ILE A 37 45.65 -44.55 -38.19
CA ILE A 37 46.44 -44.24 -37.00
C ILE A 37 46.07 -42.90 -36.38
N PHE A 38 45.96 -41.83 -37.19
CA PHE A 38 45.68 -40.49 -36.67
C PHE A 38 44.21 -40.31 -36.28
N THR A 39 43.29 -40.58 -37.21
CA THR A 39 41.83 -40.36 -37.03
C THR A 39 41.21 -41.10 -35.83
N PRO A 40 41.58 -42.36 -35.50
CA PRO A 40 41.04 -43.04 -34.32
C PRO A 40 41.56 -42.44 -33.02
N LYS A 41 42.85 -42.03 -33.00
CA LYS A 41 43.55 -41.58 -31.80
C LYS A 41 43.18 -40.15 -31.39
N ILE A 42 42.89 -39.26 -32.34
CA ILE A 42 42.48 -37.89 -32.04
C ILE A 42 41.06 -37.84 -31.45
N LYS A 43 40.17 -38.76 -31.87
CA LYS A 43 38.79 -38.89 -31.35
C LYS A 43 38.69 -39.19 -29.85
N GLU A 44 39.76 -39.65 -29.21
CA GLU A 44 39.80 -39.90 -27.76
C GLU A 44 39.92 -38.62 -26.92
N TYR A 45 40.22 -37.47 -27.54
CA TYR A 45 40.43 -36.18 -26.86
C TYR A 45 39.15 -35.33 -26.80
N TYR A 46 39.13 -34.36 -25.88
CA TYR A 46 38.05 -33.37 -25.83
C TYR A 46 38.24 -32.32 -26.94
N HIS A 47 37.22 -32.19 -27.79
CA HIS A 47 37.18 -31.22 -28.89
C HIS A 47 36.38 -29.98 -28.45
N GLY A 48 36.79 -28.80 -28.92
CA GLY A 48 36.06 -27.55 -28.70
C GLY A 48 36.51 -26.48 -29.67
N ASP A 49 35.59 -25.63 -30.11
CA ASP A 49 35.89 -24.57 -31.07
C ASP A 49 36.84 -23.52 -30.48
N ILE A 50 37.88 -23.19 -31.25
CA ILE A 50 38.74 -22.05 -30.95
C ILE A 50 37.93 -20.77 -31.20
N VAL A 51 37.82 -19.91 -30.18
CA VAL A 51 37.09 -18.64 -30.27
C VAL A 51 38.04 -17.47 -30.49
N THR A 52 37.77 -16.61 -31.49
CA THR A 52 38.54 -15.38 -31.74
C THR A 52 37.63 -14.16 -31.79
N LYS A 53 38.04 -13.04 -31.18
CA LYS A 53 37.24 -11.80 -31.19
C LYS A 53 37.12 -11.24 -32.62
N LYS A 54 35.90 -10.89 -33.05
CA LYS A 54 35.66 -10.34 -34.40
C LYS A 54 36.48 -9.08 -34.71
N SER A 55 36.71 -8.21 -33.72
CA SER A 55 37.58 -7.03 -33.87
C SER A 55 39.06 -7.37 -34.09
N LYS A 56 39.54 -8.49 -33.54
CA LYS A 56 40.89 -9.01 -33.84
C LYS A 56 40.95 -9.53 -35.28
N ILE A 57 39.90 -10.24 -35.72
CA ILE A 57 39.77 -10.74 -37.10
C ILE A 57 39.85 -9.59 -38.11
N GLU A 58 39.04 -8.57 -37.91
CA GLU A 58 39.04 -7.37 -38.74
C GLU A 58 40.41 -6.65 -38.72
N SER A 59 41.02 -6.50 -37.52
CA SER A 59 42.30 -5.81 -37.36
C SER A 59 43.47 -6.48 -38.08
N GLN A 60 43.69 -7.80 -37.92
CA GLN A 60 44.83 -8.45 -38.59
C GLN A 60 44.57 -8.63 -40.08
N GLY A 61 43.30 -8.74 -40.49
CA GLY A 61 42.94 -8.80 -41.91
C GLY A 61 43.28 -7.50 -42.65
N GLN A 62 42.91 -6.36 -42.08
CA GLN A 62 43.12 -5.06 -42.72
C GLN A 62 44.55 -4.50 -42.52
N ASN A 63 45.19 -4.77 -41.38
CA ASN A 63 46.47 -4.13 -41.02
C ASN A 63 47.71 -5.05 -41.08
N GLU A 64 47.53 -6.36 -40.98
CA GLU A 64 48.64 -7.33 -40.91
C GLU A 64 48.70 -8.26 -42.15
N ALA A 65 47.87 -7.99 -43.17
CA ALA A 65 47.71 -8.80 -44.38
C ALA A 65 47.36 -10.28 -44.10
N HIS A 66 46.67 -10.55 -42.98
CA HIS A 66 46.23 -11.89 -42.60
C HIS A 66 45.00 -12.30 -43.42
N TYR A 67 45.12 -13.26 -44.33
CA TYR A 67 44.06 -13.65 -45.27
C TYR A 67 42.99 -14.55 -44.64
N TRP A 68 42.45 -14.15 -43.49
CA TRP A 68 41.32 -14.81 -42.86
C TRP A 68 39.98 -14.12 -43.15
N VAL A 69 38.91 -14.91 -43.23
CA VAL A 69 37.55 -14.46 -43.55
C VAL A 69 36.52 -15.16 -42.69
N ILE A 70 35.38 -14.51 -42.45
CA ILE A 70 34.23 -15.11 -41.78
C ILE A 70 33.22 -15.57 -42.84
N LEU A 71 32.84 -16.84 -42.82
CA LEU A 71 31.85 -17.42 -43.72
C LEU A 71 30.91 -18.36 -42.95
N LYS A 72 29.60 -18.09 -43.01
CA LYS A 72 28.51 -18.83 -42.33
C LYS A 72 28.75 -18.99 -40.82
N GLY A 73 29.35 -17.97 -40.19
CA GLY A 73 29.65 -17.97 -38.75
C GLY A 73 30.91 -18.76 -38.34
N LYS A 74 31.70 -19.24 -39.31
CA LYS A 74 33.02 -19.86 -39.10
C LYS A 74 34.13 -18.93 -39.58
N VAL A 75 35.30 -19.01 -38.97
CA VAL A 75 36.52 -18.29 -39.36
C VAL A 75 37.41 -19.26 -40.15
N TYR A 76 37.89 -18.81 -41.31
CA TYR A 76 38.83 -19.55 -42.14
C TYR A 76 40.10 -18.72 -42.37
N ASP A 77 41.27 -19.35 -42.40
CA ASP A 77 42.57 -18.69 -42.57
C ASP A 77 43.30 -19.21 -43.82
N PHE A 78 43.47 -18.34 -44.82
CA PHE A 78 44.14 -18.64 -46.09
C PHE A 78 45.56 -18.08 -46.17
N THR A 79 46.14 -17.56 -45.08
CA THR A 79 47.44 -16.88 -45.10
C THR A 79 48.56 -17.80 -45.60
N ASN A 80 48.56 -19.06 -45.16
CA ASN A 80 49.53 -20.07 -45.64
C ASN A 80 49.32 -20.46 -47.11
N TYR A 81 48.10 -20.33 -47.65
CA TYR A 81 47.79 -20.62 -49.04
C TYR A 81 48.41 -19.57 -49.96
N TYR A 82 48.13 -18.28 -49.73
CA TYR A 82 48.72 -17.20 -50.51
C TYR A 82 50.25 -17.13 -50.36
N TYR A 83 50.78 -17.35 -49.15
CA TYR A 83 52.23 -17.49 -48.94
C TYR A 83 52.86 -18.62 -49.77
N THR A 84 52.14 -19.74 -49.97
CA THR A 84 52.62 -20.86 -50.79
C THR A 84 52.54 -20.54 -52.29
N LEU A 85 51.51 -19.83 -52.74
CA LEU A 85 51.41 -19.35 -54.13
C LEU A 85 52.55 -18.38 -54.47
N ASP A 86 52.81 -17.41 -53.59
CA ASP A 86 53.90 -16.43 -53.74
C ASP A 86 55.29 -17.11 -53.76
N LEU A 87 55.49 -18.17 -52.97
CA LEU A 87 56.77 -18.89 -52.89
C LEU A 87 57.09 -19.71 -54.15
N TYR A 88 56.08 -20.14 -54.91
CA TYR A 88 56.21 -21.02 -56.07
C TYR A 88 55.75 -20.35 -57.38
N ASP A 89 55.87 -19.02 -57.49
CA ASP A 89 55.58 -18.22 -58.69
C ASP A 89 54.20 -18.53 -59.34
N ASN A 90 53.18 -18.77 -58.52
CA ASN A 90 51.81 -19.15 -58.95
C ASN A 90 51.77 -20.39 -59.87
N LEU A 91 52.54 -21.43 -59.55
CA LEU A 91 52.47 -22.71 -60.27
C LEU A 91 51.04 -23.31 -60.19
N ALA A 92 50.47 -23.69 -61.32
CA ALA A 92 49.10 -24.24 -61.43
C ALA A 92 48.84 -25.51 -60.57
N THR A 93 49.88 -26.17 -60.06
CA THR A 93 49.77 -27.29 -59.10
C THR A 93 49.35 -26.83 -57.69
N TYR A 94 49.62 -25.58 -57.32
CA TYR A 94 49.26 -24.98 -56.03
C TYR A 94 48.02 -24.05 -56.15
N GLU A 95 47.65 -23.63 -57.36
CA GLU A 95 46.46 -22.82 -57.63
C GLU A 95 45.18 -23.67 -57.75
N PHE A 96 44.72 -24.25 -56.63
CA PHE A 96 43.57 -25.16 -56.60
C PHE A 96 42.23 -24.55 -56.13
N LEU A 97 42.19 -23.29 -55.71
CA LEU A 97 40.94 -22.59 -55.34
C LEU A 97 40.35 -21.89 -56.56
N ASP A 98 39.01 -21.82 -56.64
CA ASP A 98 38.34 -21.12 -57.74
C ASP A 98 38.74 -19.61 -57.80
N PRO A 99 39.11 -19.05 -58.96
CA PRO A 99 39.58 -17.66 -59.07
C PRO A 99 38.57 -16.62 -58.54
N THR A 100 37.27 -16.84 -58.70
CA THR A 100 36.22 -15.95 -58.17
C THR A 100 36.21 -15.95 -56.64
N VAL A 101 36.50 -17.11 -56.05
CA VAL A 101 36.59 -17.29 -54.60
C VAL A 101 37.90 -16.72 -54.06
N GLN A 102 39.03 -16.88 -54.77
CA GLN A 102 40.30 -16.23 -54.43
C GLN A 102 40.15 -14.69 -54.42
N GLN A 103 39.50 -14.13 -55.44
CA GLN A 103 39.19 -12.70 -55.50
C GLN A 103 38.31 -12.26 -54.32
N MET A 104 37.27 -13.03 -53.99
CA MET A 104 36.38 -12.71 -52.85
C MET A 104 37.13 -12.67 -51.51
N ILE A 105 38.15 -13.52 -51.31
CA ILE A 105 38.97 -13.57 -50.09
C ILE A 105 39.97 -12.40 -50.08
N THR A 106 40.71 -12.18 -51.16
CA THR A 106 41.74 -11.13 -51.25
C THR A 106 41.16 -9.72 -51.18
N GLU A 107 39.95 -9.48 -51.69
CA GLU A 107 39.25 -8.20 -51.59
C GLU A 107 38.64 -7.92 -50.20
N ASN A 108 38.50 -8.93 -49.32
CA ASN A 108 37.73 -8.81 -48.07
C ASN A 108 38.42 -9.42 -46.83
N PRO A 109 39.73 -9.19 -46.61
CA PRO A 109 40.44 -9.78 -45.47
C PRO A 109 39.88 -9.24 -44.14
N GLY A 110 39.65 -10.14 -43.19
CA GLY A 110 39.08 -9.87 -41.88
C GLY A 110 37.56 -9.64 -41.85
N LEU A 111 36.87 -9.69 -42.99
CA LEU A 111 35.43 -9.39 -43.10
C LEU A 111 34.55 -10.64 -43.20
N ASP A 112 33.23 -10.44 -43.10
CA ASP A 112 32.22 -11.47 -43.28
C ASP A 112 31.76 -11.53 -44.74
N ILE A 113 32.17 -12.59 -45.44
CA ILE A 113 31.88 -12.81 -46.85
C ILE A 113 30.60 -13.63 -47.08
N THR A 114 29.82 -13.92 -46.03
CA THR A 114 28.65 -14.82 -46.12
C THR A 114 27.59 -14.36 -47.11
N SER A 115 27.34 -13.04 -47.23
CA SER A 115 26.43 -12.49 -48.26
C SER A 115 26.98 -12.73 -49.65
N LYS A 116 28.20 -12.24 -49.94
CA LYS A 116 28.89 -12.38 -51.23
C LYS A 116 28.97 -13.85 -51.69
N TRP A 117 29.25 -14.77 -50.76
CA TRP A 117 29.26 -16.21 -51.03
C TRP A 117 27.88 -16.74 -51.44
N ASN A 118 26.83 -16.38 -50.71
CA ASN A 118 25.47 -16.82 -51.02
C ASN A 118 24.98 -16.21 -52.34
N ASP A 119 25.32 -14.95 -52.62
CA ASP A 119 24.98 -14.28 -53.87
C ASP A 119 25.66 -14.97 -55.07
N ASN A 120 26.97 -15.27 -54.97
CA ASN A 120 27.69 -16.05 -55.99
C ASN A 120 27.05 -17.44 -56.18
N PHE A 121 26.81 -18.17 -55.08
CA PHE A 121 26.21 -19.51 -55.10
C PHE A 121 24.80 -19.55 -55.72
N ASN A 122 23.98 -18.53 -55.47
CA ASN A 122 22.64 -18.42 -56.05
C ASN A 122 22.66 -18.00 -57.54
N SER A 123 23.70 -17.29 -57.98
CA SER A 123 23.89 -16.91 -59.39
C SER A 123 24.58 -17.98 -60.25
N ALA A 124 25.17 -19.00 -59.61
CA ALA A 124 25.96 -20.04 -60.23
C ALA A 124 25.13 -21.08 -61.00
N ASN A 125 25.67 -21.56 -62.13
CA ASN A 125 25.16 -22.74 -62.83
C ASN A 125 25.31 -24.01 -61.97
N ALA A 126 24.45 -25.02 -62.17
CA ALA A 126 24.42 -26.24 -61.37
C ALA A 126 25.78 -26.98 -61.26
N SER A 127 26.60 -26.98 -62.31
CA SER A 127 27.97 -27.53 -62.26
C SER A 127 28.88 -26.71 -61.35
N TYR A 128 28.90 -25.37 -61.51
CA TYR A 128 29.72 -24.47 -60.70
C TYR A 128 29.26 -24.44 -59.23
N GLN A 129 27.98 -24.70 -58.94
CA GLN A 129 27.50 -24.91 -57.56
C GLN A 129 28.15 -26.14 -56.89
N VAL A 130 28.41 -27.22 -57.64
CA VAL A 130 29.14 -28.39 -57.12
C VAL A 130 30.60 -28.01 -56.85
N ASP A 131 31.23 -27.23 -57.72
CA ASP A 131 32.62 -26.76 -57.53
C ASP A 131 32.73 -25.81 -56.32
N LEU A 132 31.77 -24.92 -56.11
CA LEU A 132 31.67 -24.08 -54.91
C LEU A 132 31.46 -24.91 -53.62
N LEU A 133 30.70 -26.01 -53.69
CA LEU A 133 30.57 -26.94 -52.56
C LEU A 133 31.87 -27.71 -52.29
N ASN A 134 32.61 -28.10 -53.33
CA ASN A 134 33.92 -28.73 -53.19
C ASN A 134 34.95 -27.76 -52.56
N ASN A 135 34.95 -26.49 -52.99
CA ASN A 135 35.73 -25.42 -52.35
C ASN A 135 35.31 -25.25 -50.86
N LEU A 136 34.02 -25.24 -50.55
CA LEU A 136 33.54 -25.14 -49.17
C LEU A 136 33.92 -26.35 -48.30
N ASN A 137 33.99 -27.56 -48.88
CA ASN A 137 34.49 -28.74 -48.19
C ASN A 137 35.99 -28.61 -47.90
N CYS A 138 36.78 -28.19 -48.90
CA CYS A 138 38.20 -27.86 -48.75
C CYS A 138 38.43 -26.80 -47.65
N PHE A 139 37.57 -25.78 -47.57
CA PHE A 139 37.59 -24.77 -46.49
C PHE A 139 37.37 -25.37 -45.10
N ASN A 140 36.35 -26.23 -44.95
CA ASN A 140 36.05 -26.88 -43.67
C ASN A 140 37.16 -27.85 -43.23
N ASN A 141 37.86 -28.49 -44.16
CA ASN A 141 38.85 -29.54 -43.88
C ASN A 141 40.29 -29.02 -43.69
N MET A 142 40.67 -27.96 -44.40
CA MET A 142 42.06 -27.46 -44.43
C MET A 142 42.23 -26.08 -43.79
N PHE A 143 41.23 -25.19 -43.95
CA PHE A 143 41.39 -23.76 -43.65
C PHE A 143 40.60 -23.31 -42.41
N TYR A 144 39.89 -24.20 -41.72
CA TYR A 144 39.06 -23.86 -40.56
C TYR A 144 39.91 -23.42 -39.35
N ALA A 145 39.76 -22.17 -38.93
CA ALA A 145 40.51 -21.58 -37.83
C ALA A 145 39.71 -21.49 -36.51
N GLY A 146 38.36 -21.53 -36.57
CA GLY A 146 37.49 -21.49 -35.39
C GLY A 146 36.19 -20.72 -35.61
N ILE A 147 35.62 -20.15 -34.54
CA ILE A 147 34.38 -19.35 -34.55
C ILE A 147 34.60 -17.94 -33.96
N PRO A 148 33.82 -16.92 -34.36
CA PRO A 148 33.88 -15.61 -33.73
C PRO A 148 33.32 -15.67 -32.30
N ASP A 149 33.98 -15.02 -31.35
CA ASP A 149 33.55 -15.02 -29.95
C ASP A 149 32.21 -14.27 -29.78
N PHE A 150 31.16 -15.01 -29.41
CA PHE A 150 29.82 -14.49 -29.20
C PHE A 150 29.59 -13.90 -27.79
N ARG A 151 30.52 -14.08 -26.85
CA ARG A 151 30.38 -13.64 -25.45
C ARG A 151 30.41 -12.12 -25.31
N ASP A 152 31.12 -11.45 -26.21
CA ASP A 152 31.14 -9.98 -26.31
C ASP A 152 29.92 -9.40 -27.05
N THR A 153 28.98 -10.22 -27.52
CA THR A 153 27.76 -9.71 -28.16
C THR A 153 26.81 -9.09 -27.14
N VAL A 154 26.06 -8.07 -27.59
CA VAL A 154 25.03 -7.38 -26.79
C VAL A 154 24.06 -8.38 -26.15
N ARG A 155 23.70 -9.47 -26.85
CA ARG A 155 22.79 -10.51 -26.34
C ARG A 155 23.29 -11.20 -25.07
N CYS A 156 24.61 -11.35 -24.92
CA CYS A 156 25.22 -11.97 -23.74
C CYS A 156 25.49 -10.92 -22.64
N GLN A 157 26.00 -9.74 -22.99
CA GLN A 157 26.37 -8.72 -22.01
C GLN A 157 25.16 -7.97 -21.39
N ILE A 158 24.02 -7.86 -22.09
CA ILE A 158 22.88 -7.02 -21.64
C ILE A 158 22.35 -7.43 -20.26
N ASN A 159 22.33 -8.72 -19.93
CA ASN A 159 21.86 -9.19 -18.62
C ASN A 159 22.73 -8.66 -17.48
N ASN A 160 24.06 -8.68 -17.66
CA ASN A 160 25.00 -8.16 -16.67
C ASN A 160 24.83 -6.65 -16.46
N TYR A 161 24.59 -5.88 -17.53
CA TYR A 161 24.31 -4.44 -17.42
C TYR A 161 22.96 -4.14 -16.77
N ILE A 162 21.92 -4.94 -17.04
CA ILE A 162 20.62 -4.81 -16.36
C ILE A 162 20.76 -5.07 -14.86
N LEU A 163 21.44 -6.15 -14.46
CA LEU A 163 21.70 -6.49 -13.06
C LEU A 163 22.54 -5.41 -12.34
N LEU A 164 23.55 -4.87 -13.03
CA LEU A 164 24.36 -3.76 -12.53
C LEU A 164 23.53 -2.48 -12.35
N ALA A 165 22.66 -2.14 -13.31
CA ALA A 165 21.78 -0.97 -13.22
C ALA A 165 20.81 -1.07 -12.03
N PHE A 166 20.17 -2.23 -11.82
CA PHE A 166 19.33 -2.44 -10.63
C PHE A 166 20.12 -2.39 -9.32
N THR A 167 21.36 -2.90 -9.31
CA THR A 167 22.23 -2.84 -8.13
C THR A 167 22.64 -1.41 -7.80
N ILE A 168 23.03 -0.61 -8.80
CA ILE A 168 23.33 0.83 -8.64
C ILE A 168 22.09 1.59 -8.15
N LEU A 169 20.90 1.29 -8.69
CA LEU A 169 19.64 1.89 -8.24
C LEU A 169 19.38 1.57 -6.76
N LEU A 170 19.49 0.30 -6.34
CA LEU A 170 19.29 -0.09 -4.94
C LEU A 170 20.34 0.55 -4.01
N CYS A 171 21.62 0.54 -4.38
CA CYS A 171 22.68 1.19 -3.61
C CYS A 171 22.46 2.70 -3.49
N SER A 172 22.05 3.39 -4.56
CA SER A 172 21.76 4.82 -4.50
C SER A 172 20.57 5.13 -3.60
N VAL A 173 19.49 4.33 -3.62
CA VAL A 173 18.36 4.47 -2.69
C VAL A 173 18.81 4.26 -1.23
N ILE A 174 19.69 3.30 -0.96
CA ILE A 174 20.24 3.08 0.39
C ILE A 174 21.10 4.27 0.85
N ILE A 175 21.97 4.80 -0.02
CA ILE A 175 22.81 5.98 0.28
C ILE A 175 21.93 7.20 0.54
N VAL A 176 20.92 7.46 -0.30
CA VAL A 176 19.96 8.55 -0.09
C VAL A 176 19.23 8.35 1.23
N LYS A 177 18.70 7.17 1.54
CA LYS A 177 18.07 6.86 2.85
C LYS A 177 19.00 7.17 4.03
N PHE A 178 20.26 6.77 3.94
CA PHE A 178 21.25 7.01 5.00
C PHE A 178 21.53 8.50 5.19
N VAL A 179 21.87 9.23 4.12
CA VAL A 179 22.12 10.68 4.18
C VAL A 179 20.87 11.45 4.62
N SER A 180 19.68 11.04 4.16
CA SER A 180 18.38 11.58 4.58
C SER A 180 18.09 11.40 6.06
N ALA A 181 18.55 10.29 6.68
CA ALA A 181 18.33 10.01 8.08
C ALA A 181 19.38 10.67 9.00
N LEU A 182 20.58 11.00 8.50
CA LEU A 182 21.61 11.73 9.24
C LEU A 182 21.23 13.19 9.61
N GLN A 183 20.02 13.66 9.24
CA GLN A 183 19.44 14.99 9.45
C GLN A 183 20.26 15.93 10.36
N PHE A 184 21.21 16.65 9.76
CA PHE A 184 22.08 17.60 10.46
C PHE A 184 21.32 18.89 10.85
N GLY A 185 20.31 18.75 11.72
CA GLY A 185 19.51 19.82 12.29
C GLY A 185 20.09 20.34 13.61
N SER A 186 19.93 21.63 13.88
CA SER A 186 20.24 22.17 15.21
C SER A 186 19.12 21.81 16.20
N LYS A 187 19.44 21.17 17.32
CA LYS A 187 18.52 20.77 18.41
C LYS A 187 17.97 21.97 19.21
N ARG A 188 17.51 23.02 18.55
CA ARG A 188 16.91 24.21 19.18
C ARG A 188 15.63 23.79 19.91
N ARG A 189 15.41 24.29 21.12
CA ARG A 189 14.14 24.15 21.82
C ARG A 189 13.12 25.11 21.17
N PRO A 190 11.92 24.66 20.76
CA PRO A 190 10.89 25.54 20.24
C PRO A 190 10.30 26.41 21.36
N SER A 191 9.64 27.51 20.98
CA SER A 191 8.89 28.33 21.94
C SER A 191 7.77 27.50 22.60
N PRO A 192 7.42 27.78 23.87
CA PRO A 192 6.24 27.18 24.49
C PRO A 192 4.98 27.42 23.65
N GLN A 193 4.15 26.39 23.51
CA GLN A 193 2.87 26.44 22.82
C GLN A 193 1.71 26.44 23.83
N ASP A 194 0.57 27.00 23.43
CA ASP A 194 -0.61 27.23 24.28
C ASP A 194 -1.83 26.43 23.83
N LYS A 195 -1.61 25.27 23.18
CA LYS A 195 -2.67 24.45 22.59
C LYS A 195 -3.22 23.42 23.57
N PHE A 196 -4.52 23.16 23.55
CA PHE A 196 -5.14 22.10 24.36
C PHE A 196 -4.89 20.73 23.74
N VAL A 197 -4.41 19.78 24.56
CA VAL A 197 -4.01 18.43 24.14
C VAL A 197 -4.59 17.38 25.09
N ILE A 198 -5.22 16.35 24.54
CA ILE A 198 -5.61 15.15 25.28
C ILE A 198 -4.48 14.12 25.14
N CYS A 199 -3.98 13.59 26.25
CA CYS A 199 -3.01 12.52 26.33
C CYS A 199 -3.76 11.21 26.60
N GLN A 200 -4.08 10.45 25.55
CA GLN A 200 -4.79 9.18 25.64
C GLN A 200 -3.83 8.04 25.97
N VAL A 201 -4.19 7.27 27.00
CA VAL A 201 -3.46 6.07 27.45
C VAL A 201 -4.45 4.89 27.51
N PRO A 202 -4.48 4.00 26.50
CA PRO A 202 -5.22 2.75 26.59
C PRO A 202 -4.44 1.78 27.50
N ALA A 203 -5.10 1.25 28.52
CA ALA A 203 -4.54 0.29 29.47
C ALA A 203 -5.32 -1.03 29.41
N TYR A 204 -4.64 -2.15 29.55
CA TYR A 204 -5.21 -3.50 29.46
C TYR A 204 -4.68 -4.45 30.54
N THR A 205 -3.37 -4.75 30.54
CA THR A 205 -2.76 -5.74 31.48
C THR A 205 -1.40 -5.31 32.02
N GLU A 206 -1.08 -4.02 31.94
CA GLU A 206 0.21 -3.47 32.32
C GLU A 206 0.38 -3.50 33.85
N GLY A 207 1.64 -3.52 34.31
CA GLY A 207 1.97 -3.50 35.73
C GLY A 207 1.84 -2.10 36.33
N GLU A 208 1.78 -2.01 37.67
CA GLU A 208 1.71 -0.74 38.38
C GLU A 208 2.91 0.17 38.05
N ASP A 209 4.13 -0.37 38.03
CA ASP A 209 5.35 0.41 37.74
C ASP A 209 5.32 1.05 36.35
N SER A 210 4.89 0.30 35.33
CA SER A 210 4.74 0.79 33.95
C SER A 210 3.67 1.89 33.85
N LEU A 211 2.49 1.66 34.43
CA LEU A 211 1.37 2.60 34.40
C LEU A 211 1.72 3.89 35.15
N ARG A 212 2.30 3.77 36.34
CA ARG A 212 2.75 4.88 37.16
C ARG A 212 3.78 5.71 36.40
N LYS A 213 4.79 5.07 35.82
CA LYS A 213 5.81 5.75 35.02
C LYS A 213 5.25 6.50 33.80
N ALA A 214 4.30 5.90 33.07
CA ALA A 214 3.66 6.55 31.94
C ALA A 214 2.90 7.81 32.39
N LEU A 215 2.08 7.71 33.45
CA LEU A 215 1.29 8.81 34.02
C LEU A 215 2.16 9.92 34.64
N ASP A 216 3.21 9.55 35.37
CA ASP A 216 4.18 10.48 35.95
C ASP A 216 4.90 11.26 34.85
N SER A 217 5.36 10.57 33.79
CA SER A 217 6.03 11.22 32.66
C SER A 217 5.15 12.22 31.91
N LEU A 218 3.85 11.91 31.75
CA LEU A 218 2.84 12.81 31.18
C LEU A 218 2.60 14.05 32.04
N THR A 219 2.64 13.87 33.35
CA THR A 219 2.42 14.93 34.33
C THR A 219 3.62 15.87 34.39
N ALA A 220 4.83 15.34 34.33
CA ALA A 220 6.10 16.07 34.29
C ALA A 220 6.40 16.80 32.95
N LEU A 221 5.63 16.58 31.87
CA LEU A 221 5.84 17.28 30.58
C LEU A 221 5.90 18.80 30.73
N GLN A 222 6.96 19.43 30.19
CA GLN A 222 7.21 20.87 30.14
C GLN A 222 6.20 21.57 29.20
N TYR A 223 4.98 21.71 29.69
CA TYR A 223 3.83 22.24 28.98
C TYR A 223 2.82 22.81 29.99
N ASP A 224 1.92 23.71 29.57
CA ASP A 224 0.90 24.27 30.46
C ASP A 224 -0.03 23.16 30.97
N ASN A 225 0.07 22.84 32.26
CA ASN A 225 -0.71 21.78 32.91
C ASN A 225 -2.24 22.01 32.80
N LYS A 226 -2.68 23.27 32.65
CA LYS A 226 -4.12 23.60 32.44
C LYS A 226 -4.62 23.27 31.03
N ARG A 227 -3.71 22.88 30.13
CA ARG A 227 -3.99 22.56 28.72
C ARG A 227 -3.72 21.09 28.36
N LYS A 228 -3.29 20.29 29.35
CA LYS A 228 -3.17 18.84 29.26
C LYS A 228 -4.39 18.21 29.92
N LEU A 229 -4.95 17.17 29.30
CA LEU A 229 -5.91 16.24 29.92
C LEU A 229 -5.37 14.82 29.76
N ILE A 230 -5.13 14.10 30.85
CA ILE A 230 -4.74 12.69 30.79
C ILE A 230 -6.02 11.84 30.70
N CYS A 231 -6.22 11.13 29.59
CA CYS A 231 -7.40 10.30 29.35
C CYS A 231 -7.00 8.82 29.35
N VAL A 232 -7.17 8.13 30.48
CA VAL A 232 -6.87 6.70 30.61
C VAL A 232 -8.11 5.89 30.26
N ILE A 233 -7.97 4.86 29.41
CA ILE A 233 -9.08 3.99 29.02
C ILE A 233 -8.71 2.54 29.32
N CYS A 234 -9.31 1.98 30.36
CA CYS A 234 -9.03 0.62 30.81
C CYS A 234 -9.94 -0.38 30.07
N ASP A 235 -9.36 -1.24 29.24
CA ASP A 235 -10.04 -2.16 28.33
C ASP A 235 -10.45 -3.49 28.99
N GLY A 236 -11.38 -3.40 29.93
CA GLY A 236 -11.98 -4.52 30.64
C GLY A 236 -11.53 -4.66 32.11
N MET A 237 -12.32 -5.40 32.89
CA MET A 237 -12.01 -5.70 34.30
C MET A 237 -11.09 -6.92 34.41
N ILE A 238 -9.83 -6.77 33.98
CA ILE A 238 -8.90 -7.89 33.78
C ILE A 238 -7.66 -7.74 34.67
N VAL A 239 -7.16 -8.87 35.17
CA VAL A 239 -5.93 -8.98 35.97
C VAL A 239 -4.78 -9.39 35.05
N GLY A 240 -3.74 -8.56 34.99
CA GLY A 240 -2.51 -8.87 34.24
C GLY A 240 -1.73 -10.03 34.84
N GLY A 241 -0.97 -10.75 34.01
CA GLY A 241 -0.14 -11.86 34.47
C GLY A 241 1.01 -11.37 35.35
N GLY A 242 0.89 -11.57 36.67
CA GLY A 242 1.82 -11.03 37.67
C GLY A 242 1.28 -9.84 38.48
N ASN A 243 0.03 -9.39 38.22
CA ASN A 243 -0.66 -8.37 39.01
C ASN A 243 -1.59 -9.03 40.05
N ASP A 244 -1.68 -8.45 41.25
CA ASP A 244 -2.58 -8.93 42.32
C ASP A 244 -4.03 -8.39 42.20
N ARG A 245 -4.24 -7.38 41.36
CA ARG A 245 -5.50 -6.63 41.22
C ARG A 245 -5.80 -6.29 39.75
N PRO A 246 -7.07 -6.05 39.37
CA PRO A 246 -7.42 -5.67 37.99
C PRO A 246 -6.76 -4.35 37.57
N THR A 247 -6.37 -4.23 36.31
CA THR A 247 -5.73 -3.03 35.73
C THR A 247 -6.52 -1.74 36.01
N PRO A 248 -7.87 -1.70 35.90
CA PRO A 248 -8.63 -0.52 36.30
C PRO A 248 -8.43 -0.10 37.75
N LYS A 249 -8.28 -1.07 38.67
CA LYS A 249 -8.06 -0.78 40.09
C LYS A 249 -6.64 -0.26 40.33
N ILE A 250 -5.64 -0.79 39.63
CA ILE A 250 -4.27 -0.27 39.64
C ILE A 250 -4.25 1.21 39.20
N VAL A 251 -4.90 1.54 38.08
CA VAL A 251 -4.97 2.92 37.57
C VAL A 251 -5.64 3.86 38.59
N LEU A 252 -6.79 3.48 39.16
CA LEU A 252 -7.49 4.29 40.16
C LEU A 252 -6.68 4.46 41.45
N ASP A 253 -5.94 3.44 41.87
CA ASP A 253 -5.06 3.48 43.05
C ASP A 253 -3.80 4.34 42.81
N ILE A 254 -3.23 4.35 41.59
CA ILE A 254 -2.16 5.28 41.20
C ILE A 254 -2.65 6.73 41.27
N LEU A 255 -3.84 7.00 40.70
CA LEU A 255 -4.44 8.34 40.61
C LEU A 255 -5.06 8.84 41.92
N GLY A 256 -5.06 8.03 42.99
CA GLY A 256 -5.53 8.43 44.32
C GLY A 256 -7.04 8.53 44.48
N VAL A 257 -7.84 7.84 43.65
CA VAL A 257 -9.31 7.84 43.76
C VAL A 257 -9.76 7.10 45.01
N ASP A 258 -10.64 7.69 45.83
CA ASP A 258 -11.20 7.01 47.03
C ASP A 258 -11.90 5.71 46.60
N PRO A 259 -11.50 4.53 47.13
CA PRO A 259 -12.13 3.25 46.83
C PRO A 259 -13.64 3.16 47.07
N LYS A 260 -14.25 4.12 47.79
CA LYS A 260 -15.70 4.22 47.99
C LYS A 260 -16.44 4.86 46.82
N ILE A 261 -15.75 5.56 45.92
CA ILE A 261 -16.35 6.17 44.74
C ILE A 261 -16.56 5.08 43.70
N ASP A 262 -17.82 4.66 43.52
CA ASP A 262 -18.21 3.76 42.44
C ASP A 262 -19.34 4.38 41.60
N PRO A 263 -19.02 5.03 40.47
CA PRO A 263 -20.01 5.63 39.58
C PRO A 263 -20.81 4.54 38.84
N PRO A 264 -22.03 4.86 38.36
CA PRO A 264 -22.86 3.91 37.65
C PRO A 264 -22.20 3.43 36.35
N ALA A 265 -22.46 2.18 35.98
CA ALA A 265 -22.06 1.64 34.69
C ALA A 265 -23.05 2.09 33.61
N LEU A 266 -22.55 2.82 32.60
CA LEU A 266 -23.34 3.45 31.55
C LEU A 266 -23.13 2.73 30.20
N PRO A 267 -24.21 2.44 29.43
CA PRO A 267 -24.11 1.71 28.17
C PRO A 267 -23.47 2.57 27.07
N PHE A 268 -22.68 1.93 26.21
CA PHE A 268 -22.11 2.51 25.00
C PHE A 268 -21.93 1.46 23.90
N ARG A 269 -21.77 1.92 22.66
CA ARG A 269 -21.50 1.05 21.51
C ARG A 269 -20.00 0.83 21.39
N ALA A 270 -19.58 -0.43 21.41
CA ALA A 270 -18.20 -0.86 21.23
C ALA A 270 -17.99 -1.61 19.91
N VAL A 271 -16.72 -1.72 19.52
CA VAL A 271 -16.22 -2.47 18.37
C VAL A 271 -16.21 -3.96 18.73
N GLY A 272 -17.21 -4.71 18.26
CA GLY A 272 -17.37 -6.13 18.51
C GLY A 272 -18.29 -6.82 17.51
N GLU A 273 -18.40 -8.15 17.59
CA GLU A 273 -19.29 -8.95 16.75
C GLU A 273 -20.62 -9.24 17.48
N GLY A 274 -21.74 -9.15 16.76
CA GLY A 274 -23.08 -9.40 17.29
C GLY A 274 -23.36 -8.67 18.60
N ASN A 275 -23.83 -9.41 19.60
CA ASN A 275 -24.15 -8.89 20.92
C ASN A 275 -22.97 -8.23 21.66
N GLU A 276 -21.72 -8.49 21.30
CA GLU A 276 -20.55 -7.89 21.95
C GLU A 276 -20.39 -6.38 21.63
N GLN A 277 -21.17 -5.84 20.69
CA GLN A 277 -21.26 -4.40 20.40
C GLN A 277 -21.89 -3.56 21.53
N LEU A 278 -22.70 -4.17 22.42
CA LEU A 278 -23.16 -3.50 23.63
C LEU A 278 -22.13 -3.71 24.75
N ASN A 279 -21.56 -2.61 25.23
CA ASN A 279 -20.61 -2.59 26.35
C ASN A 279 -21.06 -1.54 27.38
N TYR A 280 -20.52 -1.61 28.59
CA TYR A 280 -20.81 -0.68 29.68
C TYR A 280 -19.50 -0.10 30.21
N GLY A 281 -19.51 1.19 30.55
CA GLY A 281 -18.34 1.90 31.05
C GLY A 281 -18.63 2.67 32.33
N LYS A 282 -17.62 2.87 33.17
CA LYS A 282 -17.63 3.76 34.34
C LYS A 282 -16.66 4.92 34.08
N VAL A 283 -17.05 6.15 34.46
CA VAL A 283 -16.23 7.35 34.25
C VAL A 283 -15.83 7.95 35.58
N TYR A 284 -14.54 8.23 35.73
CA TYR A 284 -13.95 8.91 36.88
C TYR A 284 -13.17 10.13 36.39
N SER A 285 -13.07 11.19 37.18
CA SER A 285 -12.18 12.31 36.91
C SER A 285 -11.55 12.84 38.20
N GLY A 286 -10.54 13.68 38.05
CA GLY A 286 -9.86 14.32 39.17
C GLY A 286 -8.62 15.07 38.73
N LEU A 287 -7.76 15.35 39.71
CA LEU A 287 -6.45 15.97 39.52
C LEU A 287 -5.38 14.99 39.98
N TYR A 288 -4.35 14.77 39.16
CA TYR A 288 -3.16 13.99 39.54
C TYR A 288 -1.99 14.94 39.78
N GLU A 289 -1.27 14.72 40.88
CA GLU A 289 -0.12 15.52 41.29
C GLU A 289 1.17 14.68 41.26
N PHE A 290 2.17 15.16 40.52
CA PHE A 290 3.51 14.55 40.47
C PHE A 290 4.56 15.66 40.35
N GLU A 291 5.58 15.63 41.22
CA GLU A 291 6.66 16.65 41.30
C GLU A 291 6.16 18.12 41.32
N GLY A 292 5.02 18.37 41.97
CA GLY A 292 4.38 19.69 42.04
C GLY A 292 3.66 20.13 40.76
N ASN A 293 3.62 19.29 39.72
CA ASN A 293 2.76 19.45 38.56
C ASN A 293 1.39 18.82 38.84
N VAL A 294 0.32 19.59 38.68
CA VAL A 294 -1.06 19.12 38.85
C VAL A 294 -1.78 19.13 37.51
N VAL A 295 -2.17 17.97 37.00
CA VAL A 295 -2.81 17.78 35.69
C VAL A 295 -4.17 17.10 35.85
N PRO A 296 -5.24 17.59 35.20
CA PRO A 296 -6.54 16.92 35.25
C PRO A 296 -6.52 15.59 34.49
N TYR A 297 -7.27 14.62 34.99
CA TYR A 297 -7.45 13.33 34.35
C TYR A 297 -8.92 12.94 34.17
N LEU A 298 -9.15 12.06 33.20
CA LEU A 298 -10.39 11.33 32.96
C LEU A 298 -10.02 9.84 32.84
N VAL A 299 -10.68 8.96 33.60
CA VAL A 299 -10.54 7.50 33.47
C VAL A 299 -11.86 6.92 32.99
N VAL A 300 -11.83 6.17 31.90
CA VAL A 300 -12.96 5.36 31.41
C VAL A 300 -12.64 3.89 31.63
N VAL A 301 -13.39 3.23 32.49
CA VAL A 301 -13.24 1.79 32.79
C VAL A 301 -14.33 1.02 32.05
N LYS A 302 -13.97 0.22 31.04
CA LYS A 302 -14.92 -0.70 30.41
C LYS A 302 -15.16 -1.88 31.34
N VAL A 303 -16.42 -2.16 31.66
CA VAL A 303 -16.80 -3.25 32.56
C VAL A 303 -17.51 -4.41 31.86
N GLY A 304 -18.07 -4.20 30.66
CA GLY A 304 -18.88 -5.22 29.99
C GLY A 304 -20.29 -5.33 30.56
N LYS A 305 -21.15 -6.11 29.88
CA LYS A 305 -22.51 -6.42 30.36
C LYS A 305 -22.46 -7.24 31.66
N GLU A 306 -23.56 -7.27 32.40
CA GLU A 306 -23.69 -8.13 33.59
C GLU A 306 -23.49 -9.62 33.26
N SER A 307 -23.99 -10.07 32.11
CA SER A 307 -23.77 -11.43 31.59
C SER A 307 -22.30 -11.73 31.22
N GLU A 308 -21.48 -10.69 30.97
CA GLU A 308 -20.05 -10.87 30.68
C GLU A 308 -19.19 -10.95 31.93
N GLN A 309 -19.70 -10.63 33.13
CA GLN A 309 -18.91 -10.68 34.39
C GLN A 309 -18.42 -12.09 34.74
N GLN A 310 -19.06 -13.13 34.19
CA GLN A 310 -18.65 -14.54 34.32
C GLN A 310 -17.67 -14.99 33.22
N LYS A 311 -17.45 -14.18 32.17
CA LYS A 311 -16.41 -14.46 31.15
C LYS A 311 -15.02 -14.17 31.73
N SER A 312 -13.99 -14.76 31.13
CA SER A 312 -12.59 -14.52 31.54
C SER A 312 -12.06 -13.11 31.20
N LYS A 313 -12.81 -12.33 30.39
CA LYS A 313 -12.42 -11.00 29.88
C LYS A 313 -13.63 -10.05 29.77
N PRO A 314 -14.29 -9.68 30.87
CA PRO A 314 -15.44 -8.78 30.86
C PRO A 314 -15.07 -7.41 30.27
N GLY A 315 -15.83 -6.93 29.27
CA GLY A 315 -15.73 -5.58 28.72
C GLY A 315 -14.54 -5.29 27.79
N ASN A 316 -13.63 -6.24 27.59
CA ASN A 316 -12.48 -6.12 26.68
C ASN A 316 -12.92 -6.10 25.22
N ARG A 317 -12.43 -5.14 24.43
CA ARG A 317 -12.63 -5.06 22.96
C ARG A 317 -11.37 -4.65 22.18
N GLY A 318 -10.22 -4.52 22.86
CA GLY A 318 -8.93 -4.17 22.29
C GLY A 318 -8.62 -2.67 22.31
N LYS A 319 -7.34 -2.34 22.11
CA LYS A 319 -6.82 -0.95 22.06
C LYS A 319 -7.52 -0.11 20.99
N ARG A 320 -7.80 -0.68 19.81
CA ARG A 320 -8.62 -0.05 18.75
C ARG A 320 -9.99 0.45 19.24
N ASP A 321 -10.71 -0.33 20.04
CA ASP A 321 -12.00 0.11 20.61
C ASP A 321 -11.81 1.28 21.59
N SER A 322 -10.75 1.25 22.42
CA SER A 322 -10.41 2.37 23.30
C SER A 322 -10.09 3.65 22.52
N GLN A 323 -9.40 3.55 21.38
CA GLN A 323 -9.17 4.69 20.49
C GLN A 323 -10.49 5.21 19.91
N ILE A 324 -11.34 4.33 19.40
CA ILE A 324 -12.63 4.68 18.78
C ILE A 324 -13.61 5.30 19.77
N LEU A 325 -13.64 4.85 21.03
CA LEU A 325 -14.47 5.43 22.09
C LEU A 325 -14.20 6.93 22.23
N LEU A 326 -12.93 7.33 22.33
CA LEU A 326 -12.55 8.74 22.45
C LEU A 326 -12.73 9.50 21.12
N MET A 327 -12.46 8.87 19.98
CA MET A 327 -12.68 9.49 18.66
C MET A 327 -14.17 9.76 18.39
N SER A 328 -15.07 8.83 18.74
CA SER A 328 -16.53 8.97 18.69
C SER A 328 -17.00 10.11 19.57
N PHE A 329 -16.57 10.16 20.83
CA PHE A 329 -16.89 11.25 21.75
C PHE A 329 -16.51 12.62 21.15
N LEU A 330 -15.27 12.78 20.69
CA LEU A 330 -14.79 14.04 20.12
C LEU A 330 -15.43 14.41 18.78
N ASN A 331 -15.80 13.41 17.97
CA ASN A 331 -16.63 13.60 16.76
C ASN A 331 -18.01 14.17 17.11
N ARG A 332 -18.72 13.55 18.06
CA ARG A 332 -20.05 14.00 18.48
C ARG A 332 -20.03 15.38 19.12
N VAL A 333 -18.97 15.69 19.88
CA VAL A 333 -18.69 17.06 20.38
C VAL A 333 -18.60 18.04 19.20
N HIS A 334 -17.80 17.72 18.19
CA HIS A 334 -17.58 18.59 17.02
C HIS A 334 -18.87 18.83 16.22
N HIS A 335 -19.64 17.77 15.96
CA HIS A 335 -20.89 17.86 15.20
C HIS A 335 -22.12 18.26 16.04
N ARG A 336 -21.97 18.37 17.37
CA ARG A 336 -23.06 18.56 18.35
C ARG A 336 -24.17 17.51 18.19
N ALA A 337 -23.76 16.29 17.87
CA ALA A 337 -24.62 15.15 17.64
C ALA A 337 -25.16 14.58 18.97
N PRO A 338 -26.26 13.80 18.94
CA PRO A 338 -26.69 13.00 20.08
C PRO A 338 -25.58 12.05 20.54
N MET A 339 -25.40 11.95 21.85
CA MET A 339 -24.39 11.15 22.54
C MET A 339 -25.04 10.00 23.31
N ASN A 340 -24.30 8.90 23.49
CA ASN A 340 -24.73 7.82 24.38
C ASN A 340 -24.51 8.19 25.86
N PRO A 341 -25.08 7.44 26.84
CA PRO A 341 -24.99 7.80 28.24
C PRO A 341 -23.55 7.91 28.78
N LEU A 342 -22.64 7.05 28.32
CA LEU A 342 -21.22 7.14 28.69
C LEU A 342 -20.56 8.42 28.15
N GLU A 343 -20.81 8.76 26.88
CA GLU A 343 -20.31 9.98 26.24
C GLU A 343 -20.88 11.25 26.90
N LEU A 344 -22.14 11.23 27.38
CA LEU A 344 -22.74 12.32 28.14
C LEU A 344 -22.06 12.52 29.50
N GLU A 345 -21.76 11.44 30.23
CA GLU A 345 -21.00 11.52 31.47
C GLU A 345 -19.56 11.98 31.21
N MET A 346 -18.90 11.50 30.16
CA MET A 346 -17.59 12.03 29.74
C MET A 346 -17.65 13.53 29.43
N PHE A 347 -18.72 14.01 28.78
CA PHE A 347 -18.91 15.44 28.56
C PHE A 347 -19.06 16.19 29.88
N HIS A 348 -19.91 15.71 30.79
CA HIS A 348 -20.11 16.29 32.12
C HIS A 348 -18.80 16.40 32.90
N GLN A 349 -18.02 15.31 32.96
CA GLN A 349 -16.75 15.27 33.69
C GLN A 349 -15.72 16.26 33.11
N VAL A 350 -15.59 16.35 31.78
CA VAL A 350 -14.61 17.26 31.14
C VAL A 350 -15.07 18.74 31.16
N ASN A 351 -16.34 19.00 30.85
CA ASN A 351 -16.87 20.36 30.75
C ASN A 351 -17.23 20.99 32.10
N ASN A 352 -17.87 20.23 33.00
CA ASN A 352 -18.47 20.79 34.22
C ASN A 352 -17.59 20.59 35.46
N ILE A 353 -16.87 19.47 35.56
CA ILE A 353 -16.00 19.15 36.71
C ILE A 353 -14.58 19.64 36.47
N ILE A 354 -13.97 19.29 35.33
CA ILE A 354 -12.63 19.79 34.94
C ILE A 354 -12.68 21.25 34.46
N GLY A 355 -13.83 21.71 33.93
CA GLY A 355 -14.05 23.11 33.57
C GLY A 355 -13.50 23.51 32.19
N VAL A 356 -13.27 22.55 31.28
CA VAL A 356 -12.75 22.81 29.93
C VAL A 356 -13.72 22.25 28.89
N ASP A 357 -14.28 23.10 28.04
CA ASP A 357 -15.15 22.66 26.95
C ASP A 357 -14.39 21.68 26.00
N PRO A 358 -14.90 20.46 25.79
CA PRO A 358 -14.25 19.45 24.94
C PRO A 358 -13.93 19.90 23.50
N GLU A 359 -14.62 20.91 22.96
CA GLU A 359 -14.33 21.46 21.62
C GLU A 359 -13.03 22.29 21.59
N LEU A 360 -12.47 22.68 22.74
CA LEU A 360 -11.20 23.44 22.82
C LEU A 360 -9.96 22.59 22.52
N TYR A 361 -10.01 21.27 22.74
CA TYR A 361 -8.88 20.38 22.45
C TYR A 361 -8.58 20.36 20.94
N GLU A 362 -7.35 20.68 20.57
CA GLU A 362 -6.90 20.76 19.16
C GLU A 362 -6.11 19.51 18.73
N TYR A 363 -5.48 18.82 19.69
CA TYR A 363 -4.63 17.65 19.45
C TYR A 363 -4.95 16.47 20.37
N LEU A 364 -4.70 15.26 19.87
CA LEU A 364 -4.81 13.99 20.57
C LEU A 364 -3.45 13.29 20.51
N LEU A 365 -2.76 13.20 21.64
CA LEU A 365 -1.52 12.44 21.83
C LEU A 365 -1.89 11.03 22.28
N MET A 366 -1.61 10.03 21.45
CA MET A 366 -1.75 8.60 21.77
C MET A 366 -0.43 8.06 22.28
N ILE A 367 -0.46 7.42 23.45
CA ILE A 367 0.67 6.81 24.14
C ILE A 367 0.26 5.44 24.67
N ASP A 368 1.12 4.44 24.58
CA ASP A 368 0.86 3.12 25.17
C ASP A 368 1.19 3.12 26.67
N ALA A 369 0.45 2.34 27.47
CA ALA A 369 0.52 2.31 28.94
C ALA A 369 1.88 1.87 29.55
N ASP A 370 2.83 1.44 28.73
CA ASP A 370 4.21 1.11 29.09
C ASP A 370 5.25 2.16 28.66
N THR A 371 4.80 3.24 28.02
CA THR A 371 5.66 4.21 27.34
C THR A 371 5.78 5.50 28.15
N SER A 372 7.03 5.85 28.47
CA SER A 372 7.39 7.08 29.18
C SER A 372 7.81 8.18 28.18
N VAL A 373 7.26 9.38 28.33
CA VAL A 373 7.51 10.49 27.40
C VAL A 373 8.45 11.51 28.03
N LYS A 374 9.49 11.92 27.29
CA LYS A 374 10.45 12.91 27.77
C LYS A 374 9.84 14.30 27.84
N GLU A 375 10.18 15.03 28.90
CA GLU A 375 9.63 16.35 29.29
C GLU A 375 9.40 17.35 28.14
N ASP A 376 10.39 17.54 27.23
CA ASP A 376 10.33 18.55 26.18
C ASP A 376 9.60 18.08 24.90
N SER A 377 9.18 16.82 24.83
CA SER A 377 8.70 16.19 23.59
C SER A 377 7.31 16.65 23.17
N LEU A 378 6.37 16.82 24.10
CA LEU A 378 5.03 17.32 23.76
C LEU A 378 5.09 18.72 23.13
N ASN A 379 5.86 19.64 23.72
CA ASN A 379 6.00 20.99 23.16
C ASN A 379 6.62 20.97 21.76
N ARG A 380 7.53 20.02 21.46
CA ARG A 380 8.09 19.83 20.11
C ARG A 380 7.07 19.34 19.10
N LEU A 381 6.26 18.33 19.45
CA LEU A 381 5.21 17.81 18.56
C LEU A 381 4.15 18.89 18.27
N VAL A 382 3.70 19.63 19.29
CA VAL A 382 2.75 20.74 19.14
C VAL A 382 3.35 21.87 18.29
N ALA A 383 4.59 22.29 18.56
CA ALA A 383 5.24 23.37 17.81
C ALA A 383 5.41 23.03 16.32
N ALA A 384 5.71 21.77 15.98
CA ALA A 384 5.78 21.32 14.60
C ALA A 384 4.42 21.39 13.89
N CYS A 385 3.35 20.92 14.53
CA CYS A 385 1.98 21.02 14.00
C CYS A 385 1.45 22.46 13.95
N ALA A 386 1.89 23.34 14.85
CA ALA A 386 1.58 24.76 14.81
C ALA A 386 2.30 25.46 13.63
N ASN A 387 3.57 25.09 13.37
CA ASN A 387 4.37 25.65 12.27
C ASN A 387 3.90 25.19 10.87
N ASP A 388 3.43 23.95 10.72
CA ASP A 388 2.87 23.45 9.46
C ASP A 388 1.44 22.94 9.65
N ALA A 389 0.48 23.78 9.23
CA ALA A 389 -0.95 23.51 9.27
C ALA A 389 -1.37 22.24 8.49
N LYS A 390 -0.55 21.73 7.56
CA LYS A 390 -0.84 20.50 6.81
C LYS A 390 -0.46 19.22 7.55
N ILE A 391 0.23 19.28 8.69
CA ILE A 391 0.56 18.06 9.46
C ILE A 391 -0.72 17.56 10.15
N ALA A 392 -1.21 16.38 9.77
CA ALA A 392 -2.37 15.73 10.39
C ALA A 392 -1.96 14.72 11.48
N GLY A 393 -0.81 14.07 11.33
CA GLY A 393 -0.24 13.17 12.33
C GLY A 393 1.27 13.31 12.41
N ILE A 394 1.81 13.25 13.62
CA ILE A 394 3.23 13.39 13.88
C ILE A 394 3.69 12.47 15.00
N CYS A 395 4.80 11.76 14.80
CA CYS A 395 5.41 10.91 15.82
C CYS A 395 6.83 11.37 16.18
N GLY A 396 7.27 10.98 17.37
CA GLY A 396 8.65 11.16 17.81
C GLY A 396 9.47 9.88 17.65
N GLU A 397 10.73 9.96 18.07
CA GLU A 397 11.59 8.81 18.31
C GLU A 397 11.08 8.01 19.52
N THR A 398 10.96 6.69 19.33
CA THR A 398 10.69 5.73 20.40
C THR A 398 11.89 4.80 20.53
N SER A 399 12.52 4.76 21.69
CA SER A 399 13.61 3.84 22.03
C SER A 399 13.20 2.79 23.04
N LEU A 400 14.05 1.78 23.22
CA LEU A 400 13.91 0.76 24.25
C LEU A 400 14.66 1.19 25.51
N GLU A 401 14.03 1.09 26.67
CA GLU A 401 14.68 1.40 27.95
C GLU A 401 15.49 0.20 28.50
N ASN A 402 15.00 -1.02 28.30
CA ASN A 402 15.60 -2.23 28.86
C ASN A 402 16.57 -2.93 27.88
N GLU A 403 17.26 -2.15 27.04
CA GLU A 403 18.11 -2.62 25.95
C GLU A 403 19.17 -3.65 26.40
N GLU A 404 19.83 -3.42 27.54
CA GLU A 404 20.92 -4.29 28.05
C GLU A 404 20.47 -5.55 28.80
N ARG A 405 19.18 -5.75 29.09
CA ARG A 405 18.73 -6.83 30.00
C ARG A 405 18.88 -8.24 29.45
N SER A 406 18.82 -8.44 28.13
CA SER A 406 18.92 -9.76 27.50
C SER A 406 19.41 -9.69 26.06
N TRP A 407 19.90 -10.80 25.51
CA TRP A 407 20.23 -10.87 24.08
C TRP A 407 19.01 -10.62 23.18
N TRP A 408 17.79 -10.90 23.68
CA TRP A 408 16.55 -10.62 22.96
C TRP A 408 16.22 -9.13 22.91
N THR A 409 16.47 -8.37 23.98
CA THR A 409 16.28 -6.91 23.99
C THR A 409 17.35 -6.22 23.15
N MET A 410 18.61 -6.66 23.22
CA MET A 410 19.71 -6.14 22.39
C MET A 410 19.43 -6.23 20.88
N ILE A 411 18.93 -7.38 20.40
CA ILE A 411 18.55 -7.56 18.98
C ILE A 411 17.42 -6.59 18.60
N GLN A 412 16.47 -6.36 19.51
CA GLN A 412 15.35 -5.47 19.28
C GLN A 412 15.76 -4.00 19.14
N VAL A 413 16.84 -3.54 19.80
CA VAL A 413 17.35 -2.15 19.66
C VAL A 413 17.59 -1.80 18.19
N TYR A 414 18.27 -2.66 17.45
CA TYR A 414 18.59 -2.40 16.04
C TYR A 414 17.36 -2.46 15.14
N GLU A 415 16.42 -3.37 15.42
CA GLU A 415 15.14 -3.46 14.69
C GLU A 415 14.24 -2.25 14.94
N TYR A 416 14.15 -1.79 16.20
CA TYR A 416 13.48 -0.54 16.56
C TYR A 416 14.18 0.65 15.90
N TYR A 417 15.50 0.78 15.95
CA TYR A 417 16.20 1.88 15.30
C TYR A 417 15.95 1.94 13.78
N ILE A 418 16.00 0.81 13.06
CA ILE A 418 15.68 0.79 11.62
C ILE A 418 14.21 1.18 11.36
N SER A 419 13.27 0.59 12.10
CA SER A 419 11.83 0.71 11.81
C SER A 419 11.17 1.96 12.40
N HIS A 420 11.63 2.42 13.56
CA HIS A 420 11.08 3.55 14.31
C HIS A 420 11.86 4.85 14.15
N HIS A 421 13.16 4.79 13.81
CA HIS A 421 13.96 5.97 13.50
C HIS A 421 14.25 6.08 12.00
N LEU A 422 15.12 5.21 11.46
CA LEU A 422 15.70 5.38 10.11
C LEU A 422 14.64 5.43 8.99
N ALA A 423 13.69 4.50 8.99
CA ALA A 423 12.62 4.44 8.00
C ALA A 423 11.69 5.67 8.10
N LYS A 424 11.24 6.02 9.31
CA LYS A 424 10.33 7.15 9.54
C LYS A 424 10.98 8.49 9.25
N ALA A 425 12.27 8.67 9.56
CA ALA A 425 13.05 9.86 9.21
C ALA A 425 13.10 10.08 7.69
N PHE A 426 13.30 8.99 6.92
CA PHE A 426 13.28 9.04 5.45
C PHE A 426 11.88 9.32 4.90
N GLU A 427 10.85 8.58 5.32
CA GLU A 427 9.46 8.80 4.87
C GLU A 427 8.94 10.21 5.23
N SER A 428 9.37 10.72 6.39
CA SER A 428 9.07 12.08 6.85
C SER A 428 9.61 13.15 5.90
N LEU A 429 10.69 12.93 5.13
CA LEU A 429 11.13 13.91 4.13
C LEU A 429 10.05 14.16 3.07
N PHE A 430 9.43 13.09 2.57
CA PHE A 430 8.30 13.15 1.64
C PHE A 430 7.00 13.63 2.31
N GLY A 431 6.95 13.60 3.65
CA GLY A 431 5.77 13.97 4.43
C GLY A 431 4.67 12.91 4.42
N SER A 432 5.04 11.66 4.17
CA SER A 432 4.12 10.52 4.10
C SER A 432 4.73 9.33 4.86
N VAL A 433 4.86 9.48 6.18
CA VAL A 433 5.18 8.36 7.09
C VAL A 433 4.06 7.32 7.01
N THR A 434 4.39 6.10 6.58
CA THR A 434 3.41 5.05 6.25
C THR A 434 2.84 4.35 7.48
N CYS A 435 3.51 4.50 8.62
CA CYS A 435 3.14 3.87 9.89
C CYS A 435 3.55 4.77 11.06
N LEU A 436 2.61 5.55 11.58
CA LEU A 436 2.78 6.25 12.86
C LEU A 436 2.60 5.22 14.00
N PRO A 437 3.50 5.16 15.00
CA PRO A 437 3.42 4.18 16.09
C PRO A 437 2.38 4.59 17.15
N GLY A 438 1.54 3.65 17.61
CA GLY A 438 0.54 3.96 18.64
C GLY A 438 1.13 4.34 19.99
N CYS A 439 2.35 3.89 20.29
CA CYS A 439 3.03 4.17 21.55
C CYS A 439 3.47 5.63 21.73
N PHE A 440 3.67 6.39 20.64
CA PHE A 440 4.04 7.81 20.73
C PHE A 440 3.73 8.60 19.45
N THR A 441 2.45 8.94 19.26
CA THR A 441 1.98 9.75 18.11
C THR A 441 0.96 10.80 18.53
N MET A 442 1.11 12.02 18.01
CA MET A 442 0.12 13.08 18.13
C MET A 442 -0.64 13.29 16.82
N TYR A 443 -1.97 13.24 16.88
CA TYR A 443 -2.88 13.56 15.79
C TYR A 443 -3.52 14.94 15.99
N ARG A 444 -3.77 15.64 14.89
CA ARG A 444 -4.58 16.86 14.87
C ARG A 444 -6.05 16.48 14.78
N LEU A 445 -6.89 17.02 15.65
CA LEU A 445 -8.32 16.70 15.70
C LEU A 445 -9.08 17.29 14.50
N ARG A 446 -8.83 18.55 14.19
CA ARG A 446 -9.49 19.33 13.13
C ARG A 446 -8.46 20.10 12.30
N THR A 447 -8.80 20.49 11.08
CA THR A 447 -7.95 21.36 10.26
C THR A 447 -7.64 22.69 10.98
N ALA A 448 -6.55 23.38 10.60
CA ALA A 448 -6.07 24.56 11.33
C ALA A 448 -7.06 25.76 11.31
N ASP A 449 -7.93 25.82 10.32
CA ASP A 449 -9.09 26.71 10.19
C ASP A 449 -10.30 26.28 11.04
N LYS A 450 -10.14 25.25 11.89
CA LYS A 450 -11.12 24.64 12.81
C LYS A 450 -12.37 24.02 12.16
N GLY A 451 -12.52 24.14 10.84
CA GLY A 451 -13.78 23.82 10.14
C GLY A 451 -14.01 22.37 9.74
N LYS A 452 -12.98 21.52 9.66
CA LYS A 452 -13.12 20.12 9.17
C LYS A 452 -12.49 19.11 10.12
N PRO A 453 -13.16 17.98 10.43
CA PRO A 453 -12.57 16.91 11.22
C PRO A 453 -11.50 16.15 10.42
N LEU A 454 -10.47 15.69 11.12
CA LEU A 454 -9.39 14.87 10.58
C LEU A 454 -9.46 13.45 11.16
N ILE A 455 -8.73 13.18 12.24
CA ILE A 455 -8.73 11.88 12.94
C ILE A 455 -10.11 11.53 13.53
N ILE A 456 -10.93 12.53 13.84
CA ILE A 456 -12.32 12.39 14.33
C ILE A 456 -13.38 12.50 13.22
N SER A 457 -13.02 12.27 11.96
CA SER A 457 -14.00 12.29 10.87
C SER A 457 -14.76 10.97 10.78
N ASP A 458 -16.03 11.05 10.36
CA ASP A 458 -16.94 9.89 10.29
C ASP A 458 -16.32 8.76 9.46
N LYS A 459 -15.75 9.09 8.29
CA LYS A 459 -15.08 8.13 7.40
C LYS A 459 -13.93 7.35 8.05
N ILE A 460 -13.19 7.97 8.96
CA ILE A 460 -12.12 7.31 9.70
C ILE A 460 -12.72 6.42 10.78
N ILE A 461 -13.71 6.92 11.53
CA ILE A 461 -14.35 6.19 12.63
C ILE A 461 -15.08 4.95 12.10
N GLU A 462 -15.84 5.09 11.01
CA GLU A 462 -16.56 3.99 10.34
C GLU A 462 -15.61 2.89 9.86
N GLU A 463 -14.64 3.21 8.99
CA GLU A 463 -13.70 2.19 8.48
C GLU A 463 -12.79 1.62 9.58
N TYR A 464 -12.38 2.43 10.57
CA TYR A 464 -11.57 1.94 11.68
C TYR A 464 -12.37 1.04 12.64
N SER A 465 -13.70 1.19 12.69
CA SER A 465 -14.61 0.35 13.47
C SER A 465 -14.99 -0.98 12.81
N ASP A 466 -14.52 -1.29 11.59
CA ASP A 466 -14.87 -2.55 10.91
C ASP A 466 -14.50 -3.77 11.77
N CYS A 467 -15.49 -4.58 12.11
CA CYS A 467 -15.34 -5.80 12.89
C CYS A 467 -15.28 -7.06 12.01
N VAL A 468 -15.65 -6.98 10.73
CA VAL A 468 -15.92 -8.16 9.91
C VAL A 468 -14.63 -8.78 9.37
N VAL A 469 -14.19 -9.86 10.01
CA VAL A 469 -12.99 -10.61 9.62
C VAL A 469 -13.30 -11.69 8.57
N ASP A 470 -13.51 -11.26 7.32
CA ASP A 470 -13.75 -12.16 6.18
C ASP A 470 -12.50 -12.94 5.70
N THR A 471 -11.31 -12.35 5.88
CA THR A 471 -10.07 -12.82 5.27
C THR A 471 -8.91 -12.81 6.25
N LEU A 472 -7.90 -13.67 6.01
CA LEU A 472 -6.66 -13.65 6.77
C LEU A 472 -5.91 -12.31 6.64
N HIS A 473 -6.09 -11.59 5.52
CA HIS A 473 -5.56 -10.24 5.36
C HIS A 473 -6.23 -9.27 6.33
N LYS A 474 -7.58 -9.19 6.36
CA LYS A 474 -8.29 -8.36 7.36
C LYS A 474 -7.93 -8.77 8.78
N LYS A 475 -7.82 -10.07 9.10
CA LYS A 475 -7.41 -10.52 10.44
C LYS A 475 -6.05 -9.94 10.86
N ASN A 476 -5.06 -10.00 9.98
CA ASN A 476 -3.74 -9.43 10.26
C ASN A 476 -3.76 -7.90 10.33
N LEU A 477 -4.57 -7.23 9.49
CA LEU A 477 -4.71 -5.78 9.47
C LEU A 477 -5.36 -5.25 10.75
N LEU A 478 -6.49 -5.84 11.13
CA LEU A 478 -7.35 -5.39 12.23
C LEU A 478 -6.85 -5.86 13.61
N SER A 479 -6.15 -6.99 13.71
CA SER A 479 -5.69 -7.56 15.00
C SER A 479 -4.18 -7.48 15.26
N LEU A 480 -3.35 -7.19 14.25
CA LEU A 480 -1.88 -7.12 14.39
C LEU A 480 -1.27 -5.85 13.79
N GLY A 481 -2.09 -4.94 13.23
CA GLY A 481 -1.62 -3.79 12.46
C GLY A 481 -2.43 -2.52 12.66
N GLU A 482 -3.18 -2.40 13.76
CA GLU A 482 -4.15 -1.31 14.02
C GLU A 482 -3.56 0.10 13.82
N ASP A 483 -2.39 0.41 14.36
CA ASP A 483 -1.75 1.72 14.20
C ASP A 483 -1.37 2.02 12.73
N ARG A 484 -0.92 0.99 11.99
CA ARG A 484 -0.64 1.09 10.55
C ARG A 484 -1.94 1.24 9.76
N PHE A 485 -2.99 0.54 10.16
CA PHE A 485 -4.30 0.65 9.55
C PHE A 485 -4.86 2.07 9.74
N LEU A 486 -4.80 2.62 10.94
CA LEU A 486 -5.18 4.01 11.23
C LEU A 486 -4.37 5.02 10.40
N THR A 487 -3.05 4.85 10.30
CA THR A 487 -2.19 5.69 9.45
C THR A 487 -2.57 5.58 7.97
N THR A 488 -2.92 4.36 7.52
CA THR A 488 -3.34 4.09 6.13
C THR A 488 -4.69 4.73 5.82
N LEU A 489 -5.68 4.60 6.72
CA LEU A 489 -7.00 5.25 6.61
C LEU A 489 -6.85 6.78 6.55
N MET A 490 -6.02 7.34 7.43
CA MET A 490 -5.72 8.77 7.44
C MET A 490 -5.13 9.20 6.09
N THR A 491 -4.13 8.48 5.59
CA THR A 491 -3.48 8.79 4.30
C THR A 491 -4.44 8.62 3.11
N LYS A 492 -5.33 7.62 3.15
CA LYS A 492 -6.37 7.35 2.15
C LYS A 492 -7.39 8.49 2.04
N HIS A 493 -7.89 8.98 3.18
CA HIS A 493 -8.95 10.00 3.21
C HIS A 493 -8.42 11.44 3.19
N PHE A 494 -7.18 11.67 3.63
CA PHE A 494 -6.56 12.99 3.70
C PHE A 494 -5.20 13.08 2.96
N PRO A 495 -5.11 12.69 1.67
CA PRO A 495 -3.85 12.63 0.92
C PRO A 495 -3.17 13.98 0.69
N TYR A 496 -3.85 15.09 0.98
CA TYR A 496 -3.32 16.46 0.93
C TYR A 496 -2.65 16.90 2.24
N MET A 497 -2.81 16.12 3.31
CA MET A 497 -2.16 16.32 4.60
C MET A 497 -0.83 15.55 4.68
N LYS A 498 -0.01 15.91 5.66
CA LYS A 498 1.32 15.32 5.89
C LYS A 498 1.33 14.47 7.15
N TYR A 499 2.09 13.39 7.09
CA TYR A 499 2.44 12.51 8.21
C TYR A 499 3.94 12.60 8.41
N LYS A 500 4.37 13.04 9.60
CA LYS A 500 5.76 13.43 9.87
C LYS A 500 6.33 12.67 11.06
N PHE A 501 7.66 12.59 11.08
CA PHE A 501 8.47 12.11 12.20
C PHE A 501 9.46 13.22 12.58
N ILE A 502 9.67 13.43 13.88
CA ILE A 502 10.66 14.34 14.44
C ILE A 502 11.53 13.60 15.46
N PRO A 503 12.84 13.43 15.22
CA PRO A 503 13.74 12.73 16.15
C PRO A 503 14.00 13.52 17.44
N ASP A 504 13.81 14.84 17.44
CA ASP A 504 13.99 15.67 18.64
C ASP A 504 12.92 15.43 19.72
N ALA A 505 11.76 14.86 19.37
CA ALA A 505 10.72 14.47 20.34
C ALA A 505 10.92 12.98 20.67
N TYR A 506 11.00 12.63 21.94
CA TYR A 506 11.52 11.34 22.39
C TYR A 506 10.63 10.68 23.47
N ALA A 507 10.46 9.36 23.35
CA ALA A 507 9.82 8.51 24.35
C ALA A 507 10.57 7.17 24.47
N SER A 508 10.43 6.52 25.63
CA SER A 508 11.03 5.21 25.91
C SER A 508 9.97 4.20 26.36
N THR A 509 9.97 3.03 25.73
CA THR A 509 9.10 1.88 26.03
C THR A 509 9.92 0.67 26.48
N ALA A 510 9.29 -0.33 27.08
CA ALA A 510 9.93 -1.57 27.52
C ALA A 510 9.72 -2.70 26.50
N ALA A 511 10.81 -3.28 25.98
CA ALA A 511 10.72 -4.48 25.15
C ALA A 511 10.43 -5.73 26.00
N PRO A 512 9.85 -6.81 25.44
CA PRO A 512 9.69 -8.08 26.13
C PRO A 512 11.02 -8.67 26.61
N GLU A 513 11.13 -8.89 27.91
CA GLU A 513 12.32 -9.50 28.53
C GLU A 513 12.35 -11.03 28.39
N THR A 514 11.17 -11.66 28.24
CA THR A 514 11.04 -13.12 28.15
C THR A 514 10.75 -13.58 26.73
N TRP A 515 11.42 -14.67 26.33
CA TRP A 515 11.27 -15.27 25.00
C TRP A 515 9.84 -15.72 24.70
N SER A 516 9.08 -16.18 25.70
CA SER A 516 7.66 -16.56 25.57
C SER A 516 6.77 -15.36 25.20
N VAL A 517 7.01 -14.19 25.80
CA VAL A 517 6.26 -12.97 25.51
C VAL A 517 6.70 -12.39 24.16
N LEU A 518 8.01 -12.36 23.86
CA LEU A 518 8.52 -11.97 22.54
C LEU A 518 7.94 -12.84 21.42
N LEU A 519 7.89 -14.16 21.62
CA LEU A 519 7.21 -15.08 20.70
C LEU A 519 5.71 -14.80 20.61
N SER A 520 5.02 -14.48 21.71
CA SER A 520 3.58 -14.20 21.68
C SER A 520 3.25 -12.92 20.89
N GLN A 521 4.06 -11.87 21.04
CA GLN A 521 3.93 -10.64 20.25
C GLN A 521 4.29 -10.88 18.79
N ARG A 522 5.37 -11.64 18.52
CA ARG A 522 5.80 -12.00 17.17
C ARG A 522 5.05 -13.21 16.58
N ARG A 523 3.82 -13.48 17.03
CA ARG A 523 2.91 -14.49 16.42
C ARG A 523 2.38 -14.07 15.04
N ARG A 524 3.28 -13.86 14.08
CA ARG A 524 3.14 -14.65 12.86
C ARG A 524 3.18 -16.11 13.30
N GLN A 525 2.22 -16.91 12.87
CA GLN A 525 2.22 -18.35 13.15
C GLN A 525 3.48 -18.96 12.56
N PHE A 526 4.55 -19.05 13.38
CA PHE A 526 5.66 -19.94 13.09
C PHE A 526 5.03 -21.30 12.89
N PRO A 527 5.26 -21.96 11.74
CA PRO A 527 4.55 -23.19 11.40
C PRO A 527 5.18 -24.34 12.19
N LEU A 528 5.07 -24.29 13.51
CA LEU A 528 5.58 -25.26 14.48
C LEU A 528 5.02 -26.64 14.16
N ILE A 529 3.74 -26.72 13.79
CA ILE A 529 3.13 -27.96 13.29
C ILE A 529 3.89 -28.45 12.05
N SER A 530 4.18 -27.61 11.06
CA SER A 530 4.93 -28.01 9.86
C SER A 530 6.40 -28.37 10.16
N ILE A 531 7.08 -27.64 11.06
CA ILE A 531 8.48 -27.92 11.45
C ILE A 531 8.55 -29.23 12.25
N ILE A 532 7.65 -29.45 13.21
CA ILE A 532 7.55 -30.69 13.98
C ILE A 532 7.13 -31.85 13.08
N MET A 533 6.22 -31.63 12.12
CA MET A 533 5.87 -32.63 11.12
C MET A 533 7.05 -32.98 10.22
N ILE A 534 7.79 -31.99 9.68
CA ILE A 534 8.98 -32.22 8.85
C ILE A 534 10.07 -32.94 9.65
N ALA A 535 10.34 -32.51 10.88
CA ALA A 535 11.32 -33.16 11.75
C ALA A 535 10.89 -34.59 12.14
N GLY A 536 9.58 -34.81 12.38
CA GLY A 536 9.01 -36.11 12.68
C GLY A 536 9.03 -37.07 11.49
N THR A 537 8.54 -36.64 10.31
CA THR A 537 8.47 -37.49 9.12
C THR A 537 9.85 -37.81 8.58
N TYR A 538 10.69 -36.80 8.32
CA TYR A 538 12.01 -37.01 7.70
C TYR A 538 13.07 -37.43 8.71
N GLY A 539 13.03 -36.93 9.95
CA GLY A 539 13.97 -37.33 11.00
C GLY A 539 13.82 -38.80 11.41
N LEU A 540 12.57 -39.28 11.57
CA LEU A 540 12.31 -40.69 11.86
C LEU A 540 12.68 -41.61 10.68
N GLN A 541 12.39 -41.19 9.44
CA GLN A 541 12.81 -41.92 8.24
C GLN A 541 14.35 -42.03 8.16
N ALA A 542 15.08 -40.93 8.34
CA ALA A 542 16.54 -40.91 8.34
C ALA A 542 17.12 -41.83 9.45
N LEU A 543 16.57 -41.77 10.67
CA LEU A 543 16.97 -42.64 11.78
C LEU A 543 16.78 -44.12 11.44
N ILE A 544 15.62 -44.49 10.87
CA ILE A 544 15.31 -45.88 10.48
C ILE A 544 16.27 -46.37 9.38
N PHE A 545 16.61 -45.54 8.39
CA PHE A 545 17.50 -45.94 7.30
C PHE A 545 18.96 -46.12 7.76
N ILE A 546 19.43 -45.28 8.70
CA ILE A 546 20.75 -45.42 9.33
C ILE A 546 20.80 -46.71 10.15
N LEU A 547 19.80 -46.97 11.00
CA LEU A 547 19.72 -48.19 11.84
C LEU A 547 19.63 -49.48 11.00
N LYS A 548 18.90 -49.46 9.87
CA LYS A 548 18.80 -50.60 8.95
C LYS A 548 20.00 -50.74 7.98
N ARG A 549 20.97 -49.82 8.00
CA ARG A 549 22.17 -49.77 7.14
C ARG A 549 21.90 -49.95 5.62
N LYS A 550 20.74 -49.51 5.13
CA LYS A 550 20.35 -49.63 3.71
C LYS A 550 20.66 -48.34 2.93
N TRP A 551 21.95 -48.11 2.67
CA TRP A 551 22.50 -46.90 2.02
C TRP A 551 21.85 -46.54 0.67
N GLN A 552 21.29 -47.51 -0.06
CA GLN A 552 20.54 -47.28 -1.30
C GLN A 552 19.41 -46.23 -1.16
N HIS A 553 18.76 -46.14 0.00
CA HIS A 553 17.64 -45.20 0.20
C HIS A 553 18.10 -43.75 0.41
N ILE A 554 19.35 -43.52 0.82
CA ILE A 554 19.95 -42.18 0.89
C ILE A 554 20.14 -41.61 -0.52
N GLY A 555 20.50 -42.44 -1.52
CA GLY A 555 20.55 -42.03 -2.92
C GLY A 555 19.19 -41.57 -3.45
N TRP A 556 18.13 -42.33 -3.19
CA TRP A 556 16.76 -41.95 -3.57
C TRP A 556 16.24 -40.71 -2.82
N MET A 557 16.66 -40.50 -1.57
CA MET A 557 16.36 -39.28 -0.80
C MET A 557 16.98 -38.03 -1.45
N ILE A 558 18.19 -38.13 -2.01
CA ILE A 558 18.84 -37.03 -2.74
C ILE A 558 18.08 -36.71 -4.04
N ILE A 559 17.64 -37.72 -4.79
CA ILE A 559 16.80 -37.54 -5.99
C ILE A 559 15.46 -36.88 -5.61
N TYR A 560 14.83 -37.30 -4.52
CA TYR A 560 13.60 -36.68 -4.00
C TYR A 560 13.80 -35.21 -3.59
N LEU A 561 14.92 -34.89 -2.91
CA LEU A 561 15.27 -33.51 -2.55
C LEU A 561 15.56 -32.63 -3.78
N LEU A 562 16.11 -33.18 -4.86
CA LEU A 562 16.31 -32.48 -6.13
C LEU A 562 14.99 -32.28 -6.91
N ALA A 563 14.02 -33.17 -6.74
CA ALA A 563 12.68 -33.01 -7.29
C ALA A 563 11.78 -32.07 -6.45
N PHE A 564 12.10 -31.88 -5.16
CA PHE A 564 11.32 -31.06 -4.23
C PHE A 564 11.02 -29.63 -4.71
N PRO A 565 11.95 -28.86 -5.33
CA PRO A 565 11.63 -27.55 -5.90
C PRO A 565 10.55 -27.60 -6.99
N ILE A 566 10.47 -28.69 -7.76
CA ILE A 566 9.43 -28.86 -8.79
C ILE A 566 8.07 -29.08 -8.10
N TYR A 567 8.00 -29.99 -7.13
CA TYR A 567 6.75 -30.31 -6.43
C TYR A 567 6.27 -29.22 -5.46
N SER A 568 7.18 -28.44 -4.88
CA SER A 568 6.87 -27.47 -3.81
C SER A 568 7.00 -26.00 -4.22
N PHE A 569 7.53 -25.70 -5.41
CA PHE A 569 7.52 -24.34 -5.97
C PHE A 569 6.89 -24.29 -7.36
N VAL A 570 7.34 -25.11 -8.32
CA VAL A 570 6.79 -25.06 -9.70
C VAL A 570 5.31 -25.45 -9.74
N LEU A 571 4.90 -26.56 -9.09
CA LEU A 571 3.49 -26.96 -9.07
C LEU A 571 2.58 -25.96 -8.32
N PRO A 572 2.92 -25.41 -7.14
CA PRO A 572 2.13 -24.35 -6.52
C PRO A 572 2.07 -23.05 -7.32
N VAL A 573 3.16 -22.64 -7.99
CA VAL A 573 3.14 -21.45 -8.86
C VAL A 573 2.26 -21.69 -10.09
N TYR A 574 2.34 -22.86 -10.71
CA TYR A 574 1.44 -23.24 -11.81
C TYR A 574 -0.03 -23.30 -11.34
N SER A 575 -0.28 -23.86 -10.15
CA SER A 575 -1.61 -23.88 -9.55
C SER A 575 -2.13 -22.47 -9.24
N PHE A 576 -1.26 -21.55 -8.79
CA PHE A 576 -1.61 -20.16 -8.51
C PHE A 576 -1.89 -19.37 -9.79
N TRP A 577 -1.09 -19.60 -10.84
CA TRP A 577 -1.29 -19.00 -12.16
C TRP A 577 -2.60 -19.44 -12.83
N ASN A 578 -3.10 -20.63 -12.46
CA ASN A 578 -4.36 -21.18 -12.93
C ASN A 578 -5.48 -21.14 -11.87
N GLN A 579 -5.38 -20.33 -10.79
CA GLN A 579 -6.38 -20.29 -9.71
C GLN A 579 -7.78 -19.85 -10.18
N ASP A 580 -7.88 -19.07 -11.26
CA ASP A 580 -9.16 -18.66 -11.85
C ASP A 580 -9.79 -19.73 -12.75
N ASN A 581 -9.10 -20.86 -13.02
CA ASN A 581 -9.58 -21.89 -13.93
C ASN A 581 -10.35 -23.00 -13.17
N PHE A 582 -11.60 -22.70 -12.80
CA PHE A 582 -12.49 -23.55 -11.99
C PHE A 582 -12.93 -24.89 -12.64
N SER A 583 -12.41 -25.24 -13.82
CA SER A 583 -12.77 -26.47 -14.55
C SER A 583 -12.33 -27.77 -13.87
N TRP A 584 -11.43 -27.72 -12.88
CA TRP A 584 -10.74 -28.91 -12.34
C TRP A 584 -11.01 -29.24 -10.86
N GLY A 585 -12.12 -28.77 -10.29
CA GLY A 585 -12.36 -28.76 -8.83
C GLY A 585 -13.65 -29.39 -8.29
N ASN A 586 -14.42 -30.15 -9.07
CA ASN A 586 -15.66 -30.75 -8.57
C ASN A 586 -15.41 -32.07 -7.81
N THR A 587 -15.40 -32.03 -6.47
CA THR A 587 -15.66 -33.24 -5.65
C THR A 587 -16.13 -32.91 -4.23
N ARG A 588 -17.14 -33.67 -3.78
CA ARG A 588 -17.70 -33.73 -2.39
C ARG A 588 -18.68 -32.63 -1.99
N ILE A 589 -19.84 -32.63 -2.64
CA ILE A 589 -21.10 -32.46 -1.90
C ILE A 589 -21.31 -33.77 -1.13
N VAL A 590 -21.33 -33.74 0.20
CA VAL A 590 -21.76 -34.88 1.02
C VAL A 590 -23.22 -34.64 1.39
N ILE A 591 -24.11 -35.45 0.83
CA ILE A 591 -25.54 -35.40 1.14
C ILE A 591 -25.74 -36.13 2.47
N GLY A 592 -26.08 -35.37 3.52
CA GLY A 592 -26.68 -35.93 4.73
C GLY A 592 -28.15 -36.27 4.45
N GLU A 593 -28.65 -37.38 5.01
CA GLU A 593 -29.94 -37.99 4.63
C GLU A 593 -31.19 -37.18 5.03
N LYS A 594 -31.02 -35.99 5.64
CA LYS A 594 -32.07 -34.99 5.87
C LYS A 594 -31.58 -33.55 5.71
N GLY A 595 -31.33 -33.14 4.46
CA GLY A 595 -31.69 -31.82 3.91
C GLY A 595 -30.99 -30.54 4.39
N ASP A 596 -30.74 -30.37 5.69
CA ASP A 596 -30.37 -29.07 6.28
C ASP A 596 -28.88 -28.91 6.59
N LYS A 597 -28.36 -27.73 6.25
CA LYS A 597 -27.00 -27.30 6.56
C LYS A 597 -26.98 -26.58 7.91
N GLN A 598 -26.66 -27.29 8.99
CA GLN A 598 -26.24 -26.62 10.24
C GLN A 598 -24.73 -26.44 10.28
N ILE A 599 -24.31 -25.18 10.17
CA ILE A 599 -23.05 -24.72 10.73
C ILE A 599 -23.33 -24.52 12.22
N VAL A 600 -22.63 -25.23 13.11
CA VAL A 600 -22.70 -24.96 14.55
C VAL A 600 -21.85 -23.72 14.85
N ALA A 601 -22.37 -22.55 14.47
CA ALA A 601 -22.13 -21.35 15.24
C ALA A 601 -22.85 -21.52 16.59
N VAL A 602 -22.23 -21.01 17.67
CA VAL A 602 -22.97 -20.80 18.91
C VAL A 602 -23.82 -19.56 18.68
N ASP A 603 -25.06 -19.81 18.24
CA ASP A 603 -26.03 -18.79 17.90
C ASP A 603 -26.68 -18.27 19.18
N ASP A 604 -26.00 -17.34 19.86
CA ASP A 604 -26.58 -16.50 20.92
C ASP A 604 -27.60 -15.56 20.25
N GLY A 605 -28.77 -16.11 19.94
CA GLY A 605 -29.72 -15.69 18.90
C GLY A 605 -30.47 -14.37 19.08
N GLU A 606 -29.80 -13.32 19.57
CA GLU A 606 -30.26 -11.94 19.44
C GLU A 606 -29.14 -11.11 18.78
N GLY A 607 -29.45 -10.46 17.64
CA GLY A 607 -28.56 -9.46 17.07
C GLY A 607 -28.56 -8.20 17.93
N PHE A 608 -27.44 -7.48 17.99
CA PHE A 608 -27.39 -6.18 18.67
C PHE A 608 -28.36 -5.19 18.00
N ASP A 609 -29.41 -4.78 18.72
CA ASP A 609 -30.28 -3.67 18.32
C ASP A 609 -29.62 -2.34 18.71
N PRO A 610 -29.25 -1.46 17.75
CA PRO A 610 -28.71 -0.14 18.05
C PRO A 610 -29.64 0.75 18.89
N ARG A 611 -30.95 0.48 18.91
CA ARG A 611 -31.94 1.22 19.72
C ARG A 611 -31.86 0.91 21.21
N SER A 612 -31.14 -0.15 21.61
CA SER A 612 -30.88 -0.48 23.02
C SER A 612 -30.08 0.59 23.77
N ILE A 613 -29.36 1.46 23.04
CA ILE A 613 -28.56 2.55 23.60
C ILE A 613 -29.29 3.88 23.34
N PRO A 614 -29.88 4.53 24.35
CA PRO A 614 -30.56 5.81 24.15
C PRO A 614 -29.52 6.89 23.80
N LEU A 615 -29.79 7.67 22.75
CA LEU A 615 -28.97 8.82 22.37
C LEU A 615 -29.68 10.12 22.72
N GLN A 616 -28.99 11.05 23.39
CA GLN A 616 -29.53 12.36 23.77
C GLN A 616 -28.49 13.45 23.48
N ARG A 617 -28.92 14.68 23.13
CA ARG A 617 -27.97 15.80 22.99
C ARG A 617 -27.57 16.31 24.37
N TRP A 618 -26.34 16.83 24.48
CA TRP A 618 -25.85 17.41 25.73
C TRP A 618 -26.77 18.49 26.31
N ASP A 619 -27.26 19.42 25.49
CA ASP A 619 -28.10 20.53 25.98
C ASP A 619 -29.41 20.01 26.62
N ASP A 620 -30.02 18.96 26.05
CA ASP A 620 -31.24 18.34 26.59
C ASP A 620 -30.96 17.56 27.89
N TYR A 621 -29.83 16.84 27.94
CA TYR A 621 -29.37 16.12 29.12
C TYR A 621 -29.02 17.08 30.27
N ALA A 622 -28.35 18.19 29.96
CA ALA A 622 -27.98 19.21 30.93
C ALA A 622 -29.23 19.88 31.54
N LEU A 623 -30.22 20.22 30.70
CA LEU A 623 -31.50 20.76 31.15
C LEU A 623 -32.25 19.76 32.04
N ALA A 624 -32.30 18.48 31.67
CA ALA A 624 -32.95 17.44 32.47
C ALA A 624 -32.30 17.21 33.84
N ASN A 625 -30.98 17.43 33.96
CA ASN A 625 -30.21 17.21 35.19
C ASN A 625 -29.86 18.51 35.96
N ASN A 626 -30.43 19.66 35.58
CA ASN A 626 -30.11 20.98 36.14
C ASN A 626 -28.61 21.37 36.06
N LEU A 627 -27.90 20.84 35.07
CA LEU A 627 -26.51 21.18 34.77
C LEU A 627 -26.46 22.42 33.85
N PRO A 628 -25.40 23.24 33.90
CA PRO A 628 -25.23 24.32 32.94
C PRO A 628 -25.08 23.76 31.52
N GLY A 629 -26.09 24.01 30.68
CA GLY A 629 -26.07 23.73 29.25
C GLY A 629 -25.09 24.64 28.50
N ARG A 630 -24.84 24.35 27.22
CA ARG A 630 -23.87 25.12 26.42
C ARG A 630 -24.42 26.48 25.99
N ARG A 631 -25.75 26.63 26.02
CA ARG A 631 -26.44 27.91 26.04
C ARG A 631 -26.55 28.35 27.50
N GLY A 632 -25.96 29.49 27.84
CA GLY A 632 -25.92 29.98 29.22
C GLY A 632 -27.31 30.12 29.83
N VAL A 633 -27.39 29.83 31.14
CA VAL A 633 -28.51 30.00 32.09
C VAL A 633 -29.85 30.42 31.46
N PRO A 634 -30.89 29.56 31.44
CA PRO A 634 -32.23 30.03 31.12
C PRO A 634 -32.67 31.08 32.14
N GLU A 635 -33.03 32.26 31.65
CA GLU A 635 -33.62 33.31 32.45
C GLU A 635 -34.92 32.80 33.09
N LYS A 636 -35.26 33.28 34.29
CA LYS A 636 -36.29 32.68 35.14
C LYS A 636 -37.63 32.52 34.44
N ALA A 637 -38.31 31.42 34.76
CA ALA A 637 -39.70 31.19 34.40
C ALA A 637 -40.58 32.41 34.65
N TYR A 638 -41.37 32.77 33.65
CA TYR A 638 -42.55 33.61 33.76
C TYR A 638 -43.69 32.96 32.99
N ASP A 639 -44.91 33.13 33.50
CA ASP A 639 -46.04 32.25 33.22
C ASP A 639 -46.59 32.32 31.78
N THR A 640 -47.15 31.16 31.40
CA THR A 640 -48.14 30.91 30.35
C THR A 640 -49.07 32.08 30.05
N TYR A 641 -49.10 32.51 28.78
CA TYR A 641 -50.34 32.88 28.08
C TYR A 641 -50.23 32.51 26.60
N GLU A 642 -51.35 32.05 26.02
CA GLU A 642 -51.48 31.78 24.58
C GLU A 642 -51.41 33.09 23.77
N ASP A 643 -50.85 33.04 22.57
CA ASP A 643 -51.65 33.34 21.37
C ASP A 643 -50.99 32.83 20.09
N GLN A 644 -51.81 32.57 19.06
CA GLN A 644 -51.38 32.14 17.73
C GLN A 644 -50.70 33.31 16.98
N TYR A 645 -49.78 33.03 16.05
CA TYR A 645 -49.90 33.37 14.61
C TYR A 645 -48.66 32.97 13.79
N GLU A 646 -48.91 32.16 12.76
CA GLU A 646 -48.21 32.01 11.47
C GLU A 646 -46.70 31.66 11.36
N MET A 647 -46.39 30.98 10.24
CA MET A 647 -45.10 30.40 9.85
C MET A 647 -44.37 31.28 8.81
N ASP A 648 -43.17 30.84 8.45
CA ASP A 648 -42.30 31.30 7.36
C ASP A 648 -41.55 32.63 7.58
N ASP A 649 -40.22 32.56 7.79
CA ASP A 649 -39.31 32.34 6.66
C ASP A 649 -37.89 31.95 7.10
N MET A 650 -37.19 31.15 6.30
CA MET A 650 -35.85 30.61 6.62
C MET A 650 -34.75 31.37 5.85
N LYS A 651 -33.94 32.21 6.54
CA LYS A 651 -32.63 32.65 6.00
C LYS A 651 -31.62 33.20 7.02
N SER A 652 -30.49 32.49 7.11
CA SER A 652 -29.11 32.99 7.25
C SER A 652 -28.83 34.35 7.94
N MET A 653 -28.22 34.31 9.13
CA MET A 653 -27.25 35.31 9.60
C MET A 653 -26.18 34.63 10.44
N TYR A 654 -24.96 34.49 9.90
CA TYR A 654 -23.78 34.01 10.63
C TYR A 654 -22.69 35.07 10.48
N SER A 655 -22.51 35.94 11.48
CA SER A 655 -21.34 36.83 11.58
C SER A 655 -21.20 37.45 12.97
N SER A 656 -19.95 37.69 13.37
CA SER A 656 -19.51 38.49 14.53
C SER A 656 -19.76 37.94 15.94
N VAL A 657 -19.02 36.88 16.31
CA VAL A 657 -18.62 36.68 17.72
C VAL A 657 -17.27 37.36 17.96
N LYS A 658 -17.25 38.40 18.79
CA LYS A 658 -16.04 38.86 19.50
C LYS A 658 -16.13 38.37 20.96
N PRO A 659 -15.04 37.95 21.59
CA PRO A 659 -15.09 37.40 22.96
C PRO A 659 -15.43 38.49 23.98
N ALA A 660 -16.34 38.20 24.90
CA ALA A 660 -16.67 39.07 26.03
C ALA A 660 -15.59 38.97 27.12
N SER A 661 -15.18 40.12 27.66
CA SER A 661 -14.13 40.23 28.68
C SER A 661 -14.67 40.12 30.11
N THR A 662 -13.89 39.49 30.98
CA THR A 662 -14.14 39.27 32.41
C THR A 662 -14.43 40.55 33.20
N ILE A 663 -15.41 40.49 34.11
CA ILE A 663 -15.58 41.45 35.21
C ILE A 663 -14.91 40.86 36.46
N LEU A 664 -13.99 41.60 37.09
CA LEU A 664 -13.78 41.52 38.54
C LEU A 664 -13.20 42.82 39.12
N THR A 665 -13.62 43.15 40.34
CA THR A 665 -13.38 44.40 41.06
C THR A 665 -12.32 44.25 42.17
N GLY A 666 -11.55 45.31 42.48
CA GLY A 666 -11.02 45.51 43.85
C GLY A 666 -9.63 46.15 44.04
N MET A 667 -9.61 47.34 44.66
CA MET A 667 -8.53 47.95 45.47
C MET A 667 -7.25 48.51 44.76
N PRO A 668 -6.52 49.49 45.38
CA PRO A 668 -6.03 50.68 44.64
C PRO A 668 -4.54 51.06 44.81
N GLY A 669 -3.98 51.85 43.89
CA GLY A 669 -2.66 52.46 44.10
C GLY A 669 -2.10 53.36 42.98
N ARG A 670 -2.20 54.69 43.17
CA ARG A 670 -1.33 55.80 42.67
C ARG A 670 -0.69 55.75 41.25
N GLY A 671 -0.94 56.82 40.46
CA GLY A 671 0.03 57.31 39.46
C GLY A 671 -0.62 57.77 38.14
N PRO A 672 -0.36 58.99 37.61
CA PRO A 672 -1.25 59.59 36.61
C PRO A 672 -0.71 59.56 35.17
N TYR A 673 -1.61 59.45 34.18
CA TYR A 673 -1.57 60.21 32.93
C TYR A 673 -2.99 60.32 32.34
N MET A 674 -3.35 61.50 31.82
CA MET A 674 -4.67 61.83 31.26
C MET A 674 -4.69 61.77 29.71
N PRO A 675 -5.88 61.61 29.09
CA PRO A 675 -6.03 61.43 27.64
C PRO A 675 -6.42 62.74 26.91
N PRO A 676 -6.45 62.74 25.56
CA PRO A 676 -7.24 63.69 24.78
C PRO A 676 -8.60 63.08 24.35
N GLN A 677 -9.68 63.80 24.62
CA GLN A 677 -11.01 63.58 24.00
C GLN A 677 -11.25 64.52 22.81
N SER A 678 -12.28 64.19 22.04
CA SER A 678 -12.75 64.85 20.81
C SER A 678 -13.49 66.18 21.02
N PRO A 679 -13.83 66.89 19.92
CA PRO A 679 -15.26 67.04 19.54
C PRO A 679 -15.48 66.98 18.00
N GLY A 680 -16.68 66.81 17.43
CA GLY A 680 -18.04 66.58 17.96
C GLY A 680 -19.14 67.11 16.98
N TYR A 681 -20.31 66.43 16.91
CA TYR A 681 -21.59 66.85 16.23
C TYR A 681 -21.63 66.93 14.68
N ASN A 682 -22.69 66.61 13.89
CA ASN A 682 -24.14 66.40 14.12
C ASN A 682 -24.86 65.75 12.87
N ARG A 683 -25.83 64.85 13.12
CA ARG A 683 -27.14 64.58 12.43
C ARG A 683 -27.35 64.39 10.89
N GLN A 684 -27.99 63.24 10.57
CA GLN A 684 -29.22 63.03 9.75
C GLN A 684 -29.21 62.82 8.19
N SER A 685 -29.18 61.53 7.81
CA SER A 685 -30.18 60.74 7.01
C SER A 685 -30.57 61.04 5.53
N MET A 686 -30.39 59.99 4.69
CA MET A 686 -31.07 59.61 3.40
C MET A 686 -30.87 60.56 2.19
N TYR A 687 -30.69 60.10 0.92
CA TYR A 687 -31.31 58.99 0.17
C TYR A 687 -30.42 58.34 -0.94
N SER A 688 -30.53 57.01 -1.10
CA SER A 688 -30.80 56.23 -2.35
C SER A 688 -30.07 56.41 -3.73
N VAL A 689 -29.23 55.42 -4.09
CA VAL A 689 -29.26 54.55 -5.34
C VAL A 689 -28.73 55.01 -6.74
N ASN A 690 -27.78 54.20 -7.30
CA ASN A 690 -27.37 53.95 -8.72
C ASN A 690 -26.65 55.07 -9.54
N GLN A 691 -25.82 54.83 -10.58
CA GLN A 691 -25.63 53.68 -11.52
C GLN A 691 -24.25 53.69 -12.28
N TYR A 692 -23.82 52.53 -12.84
CA TYR A 692 -22.91 52.22 -14.00
C TYR A 692 -21.40 52.65 -14.16
N THR A 693 -20.55 51.62 -14.42
CA THR A 693 -19.33 51.44 -15.29
C THR A 693 -18.40 52.58 -15.73
N ASP A 694 -17.06 52.37 -15.77
CA ASP A 694 -16.33 51.72 -16.91
C ASP A 694 -14.80 51.45 -16.65
N HIS A 695 -14.11 50.77 -17.57
CA HIS A 695 -12.66 50.43 -17.60
C HIS A 695 -11.73 51.59 -18.06
N PRO A 696 -10.40 51.47 -17.86
CA PRO A 696 -9.46 52.00 -18.87
C PRO A 696 -8.23 51.13 -19.23
N LEU A 697 -7.58 51.51 -20.34
CA LEU A 697 -6.46 50.83 -21.03
C LEU A 697 -5.12 51.60 -20.94
N ARG A 698 -4.02 50.83 -20.74
CA ARG A 698 -2.72 50.82 -21.48
C ARG A 698 -2.08 52.13 -22.05
N ASN A 699 -0.84 52.43 -21.60
CA ASN A 699 0.41 52.66 -22.39
C ASN A 699 1.57 53.07 -21.43
N GLN A 700 2.87 52.72 -21.50
CA GLN A 700 3.82 52.07 -22.44
C GLN A 700 4.86 53.01 -23.12
N SER A 701 6.11 53.00 -22.64
CA SER A 701 7.44 53.20 -23.33
C SER A 701 8.56 53.24 -22.26
N ALA A 702 9.65 52.44 -22.27
CA ALA A 702 10.78 52.25 -23.22
C ALA A 702 11.94 53.27 -22.99
N MET A 703 13.25 52.94 -23.07
CA MET A 703 13.88 51.77 -23.68
C MET A 703 15.35 51.48 -23.26
N SER A 704 15.78 50.25 -23.64
CA SER A 704 17.16 49.78 -23.98
C SER A 704 18.11 49.40 -22.84
N PHE A 705 19.12 48.51 -22.94
CA PHE A 705 19.69 47.59 -23.98
C PHE A 705 20.04 46.23 -23.27
N ARG A 706 20.47 45.09 -23.88
CA ARG A 706 20.23 44.35 -25.17
C ARG A 706 21.12 43.05 -25.16
N ASN A 707 20.78 42.01 -25.95
CA ASN A 707 21.53 40.76 -26.28
C ASN A 707 21.62 39.66 -25.19
N ASN A 708 21.59 38.35 -25.50
CA ASN A 708 20.94 37.60 -26.61
C ASN A 708 20.80 36.10 -26.22
N ASP A 709 19.87 35.37 -26.86
CA ASP A 709 19.69 33.89 -26.91
C ASP A 709 19.44 33.12 -25.58
N ARG A 710 18.26 32.52 -25.31
CA ARG A 710 17.62 31.29 -25.89
C ARG A 710 18.41 30.00 -25.56
N SER A 711 17.83 28.89 -25.07
CA SER A 711 16.48 28.30 -25.18
C SER A 711 16.08 27.51 -23.90
N ALA A 712 14.90 27.71 -23.30
CA ALA A 712 13.59 27.11 -23.61
C ALA A 712 13.33 25.68 -23.05
N SER A 713 12.29 25.57 -22.21
CA SER A 713 11.60 24.33 -21.81
C SER A 713 10.09 24.62 -21.78
N PRO A 714 9.27 23.88 -22.54
CA PRO A 714 7.84 23.85 -22.32
C PRO A 714 7.24 22.43 -22.44
N TYR A 715 6.38 22.02 -21.50
CA TYR A 715 5.24 21.13 -21.80
C TYR A 715 4.21 21.12 -20.67
N GLN A 716 3.10 21.84 -20.86
CA GLN A 716 1.78 21.47 -20.35
C GLN A 716 0.72 22.33 -21.04
N ASP A 717 -0.25 21.70 -21.70
CA ASP A 717 -1.54 22.33 -22.03
C ASP A 717 -2.62 21.26 -22.29
N TYR A 718 -3.84 21.57 -21.84
CA TYR A 718 -5.08 20.81 -22.06
C TYR A 718 -5.90 21.48 -23.18
N PRO A 719 -6.75 20.75 -23.94
CA PRO A 719 -7.78 21.38 -24.77
C PRO A 719 -9.23 21.06 -24.35
N GLY A 720 -10.09 22.09 -24.45
CA GLY A 720 -11.55 22.01 -24.41
C GLY A 720 -12.19 22.46 -25.74
N GLN A 721 -13.46 22.11 -25.97
CA GLN A 721 -14.14 22.12 -27.28
C GLN A 721 -14.68 23.49 -27.75
N GLN A 722 -14.80 23.72 -29.09
CA GLN A 722 -16.07 23.58 -29.87
C GLN A 722 -16.03 24.14 -31.31
N ARG A 723 -16.61 23.37 -32.28
CA ARG A 723 -17.38 23.77 -33.52
C ARG A 723 -16.69 24.64 -34.61
N SER A 724 -16.89 24.48 -35.95
CA SER A 724 -17.71 23.54 -36.76
C SER A 724 -17.34 23.55 -38.29
N SER A 725 -17.56 22.39 -38.95
CA SER A 725 -18.08 22.18 -40.36
C SER A 725 -17.18 22.16 -41.63
N VAL A 726 -17.50 21.17 -42.51
CA VAL A 726 -17.23 21.00 -43.99
C VAL A 726 -15.78 20.65 -44.43
N MET A 727 -15.45 19.72 -45.35
CA MET A 727 -15.97 18.41 -45.85
C MET A 727 -14.98 17.82 -46.91
N MET A 728 -15.17 16.56 -47.34
CA MET A 728 -14.50 15.81 -48.44
C MET A 728 -13.07 15.26 -48.18
N HIS A 729 -12.64 14.09 -48.70
CA HIS A 729 -13.20 13.22 -49.76
C HIS A 729 -12.91 11.69 -49.56
N GLN A 730 -13.91 10.84 -49.78
CA GLN A 730 -13.98 9.40 -50.23
C GLN A 730 -12.81 8.39 -50.00
N SER A 731 -13.06 7.09 -49.76
CA SER A 731 -13.85 6.13 -50.58
C SER A 731 -14.20 4.85 -49.77
N ARG A 732 -15.24 4.04 -50.05
CA ARG A 732 -15.63 3.36 -51.32
C ARG A 732 -17.15 3.12 -51.50
N SER A 733 -17.62 3.38 -52.72
CA SER A 733 -18.69 2.74 -53.53
C SER A 733 -19.74 1.78 -52.93
N SER A 734 -21.02 2.10 -53.13
CA SER A 734 -22.01 1.17 -53.71
C SER A 734 -23.06 1.88 -54.59
N ILE A 735 -23.49 1.20 -55.65
CA ILE A 735 -24.58 1.54 -56.59
C ILE A 735 -25.86 0.83 -56.04
N GLY A 736 -27.12 1.26 -56.19
CA GLY A 736 -27.76 2.40 -56.86
C GLY A 736 -29.14 1.97 -57.42
N PHE A 737 -30.17 2.84 -57.34
CA PHE A 737 -31.54 2.70 -57.94
C PHE A 737 -32.45 1.54 -57.41
N THR A 738 -33.80 1.56 -57.42
CA THR A 738 -34.89 2.60 -57.44
C THR A 738 -36.26 1.93 -57.23
N GLY A 739 -37.22 2.61 -56.60
CA GLY A 739 -38.68 2.35 -56.70
C GLY A 739 -39.20 1.06 -56.04
N GLY A 740 -40.49 0.90 -55.71
CA GLY A 740 -41.66 1.78 -55.83
C GLY A 740 -42.95 1.00 -55.51
N ALA A 741 -44.11 1.67 -55.49
CA ALA A 741 -45.47 1.09 -55.40
C ALA A 741 -45.92 0.39 -54.08
N ARG A 742 -46.66 1.17 -53.30
CA ARG A 742 -47.80 0.80 -52.41
C ARG A 742 -49.08 0.58 -53.29
N PRO A 743 -50.31 0.23 -52.79
CA PRO A 743 -50.75 -0.16 -51.42
C PRO A 743 -51.93 -1.20 -51.32
N VAL A 744 -52.39 -1.43 -50.06
CA VAL A 744 -53.80 -1.49 -49.57
C VAL A 744 -54.73 -2.70 -49.82
N LEU A 745 -55.16 -3.30 -48.70
CA LEU A 745 -56.54 -3.47 -48.14
C LEU A 745 -56.34 -4.14 -46.77
N GLY A 746 -56.95 -3.78 -45.63
CA GLY A 746 -58.31 -3.31 -45.30
C GLY A 746 -58.85 -4.32 -44.26
N ALA A 747 -59.44 -3.99 -43.10
CA ALA A 747 -60.08 -2.75 -42.67
C ALA A 747 -60.08 -2.58 -41.13
N ASP A 748 -60.19 -1.32 -40.68
CA ASP A 748 -61.04 -0.78 -39.58
C ASP A 748 -60.94 -1.30 -38.12
N SER A 749 -61.08 -0.48 -37.06
CA SER A 749 -61.22 1.00 -36.93
C SER A 749 -60.82 1.50 -35.51
N ARG A 750 -60.59 2.81 -35.36
CA ARG A 750 -60.33 3.53 -34.07
C ARG A 750 -61.67 3.90 -33.37
N PRO A 751 -61.78 4.79 -32.34
CA PRO A 751 -60.81 5.38 -31.38
C PRO A 751 -61.34 5.44 -29.90
N VAL A 752 -60.66 6.24 -29.05
CA VAL A 752 -61.16 7.06 -27.89
C VAL A 752 -60.62 6.67 -26.49
N SER A 753 -60.38 7.74 -25.72
CA SER A 753 -59.65 7.90 -24.47
C SER A 753 -60.46 7.76 -23.18
N GLY A 754 -59.79 7.43 -22.07
CA GLY A 754 -60.07 7.98 -20.74
C GLY A 754 -60.23 6.97 -19.59
N PHE A 755 -60.13 7.50 -18.36
CA PHE A 755 -60.41 6.86 -17.04
C PHE A 755 -59.36 5.85 -16.52
N ASP A 756 -59.01 5.80 -15.22
CA ASP A 756 -59.28 6.72 -14.09
C ASP A 756 -58.26 6.54 -12.95
N PHE A 757 -58.01 7.57 -12.14
CA PHE A 757 -57.13 7.51 -10.94
C PHE A 757 -57.93 7.55 -9.62
N SER A 758 -59.09 6.87 -9.59
CA SER A 758 -60.09 6.98 -8.52
C SER A 758 -60.22 5.76 -7.59
N ARG A 759 -59.18 4.90 -7.50
CA ARG A 759 -59.10 3.84 -6.47
C ARG A 759 -57.75 3.79 -5.78
N GLY A 760 -57.78 3.94 -4.45
CA GLY A 760 -56.65 3.71 -3.56
C GLY A 760 -56.31 2.22 -3.38
N PRO A 761 -55.27 1.92 -2.58
CA PRO A 761 -54.45 0.72 -2.74
C PRO A 761 -55.07 -0.56 -2.16
N GLY A 762 -54.90 -1.68 -2.87
CA GLY A 762 -55.26 -2.99 -2.34
C GLY A 762 -55.14 -4.15 -3.35
N ALA A 763 -54.10 -4.97 -3.16
CA ALA A 763 -54.00 -6.39 -3.55
C ALA A 763 -54.34 -6.81 -5.00
N ALA A 764 -53.30 -6.87 -5.85
CA ALA A 764 -53.04 -8.00 -6.75
C ALA A 764 -51.57 -7.97 -7.21
N GLY A 765 -50.84 -9.07 -7.02
CA GLY A 765 -49.59 -9.31 -7.76
C GLY A 765 -49.88 -9.75 -9.20
N PRO A 766 -48.87 -9.90 -10.06
CA PRO A 766 -49.07 -10.45 -11.40
C PRO A 766 -49.66 -11.88 -11.33
N ASP A 767 -50.61 -12.17 -12.23
CA ASP A 767 -51.22 -13.49 -12.40
C ASP A 767 -50.16 -14.53 -12.82
N ASP A 768 -50.21 -15.72 -12.24
CA ASP A 768 -49.32 -16.86 -12.56
C ASP A 768 -49.25 -17.12 -14.08
N MET A 769 -50.35 -16.90 -14.81
CA MET A 769 -50.38 -17.05 -16.28
C MET A 769 -49.41 -16.07 -16.98
N ALA A 770 -49.36 -14.81 -16.52
CA ALA A 770 -48.49 -13.78 -17.08
C ALA A 770 -47.01 -14.02 -16.73
N ILE A 771 -46.74 -14.54 -15.51
CA ILE A 771 -45.40 -14.95 -15.09
C ILE A 771 -44.90 -16.12 -15.94
N VAL A 772 -45.76 -17.13 -16.20
CA VAL A 772 -45.41 -18.28 -17.04
C VAL A 772 -45.15 -17.88 -18.49
N GLU A 773 -45.94 -16.96 -19.05
CA GLU A 773 -45.73 -16.47 -20.43
C GLU A 773 -44.42 -15.68 -20.57
N ALA A 774 -44.09 -14.82 -19.60
CA ALA A 774 -42.81 -14.10 -19.55
C ALA A 774 -41.60 -15.06 -19.46
N ILE A 775 -41.67 -16.08 -18.59
CA ILE A 775 -40.63 -17.10 -18.45
C ILE A 775 -40.47 -17.92 -19.73
N GLN A 776 -41.57 -18.31 -20.39
CA GLN A 776 -41.52 -19.05 -21.66
C GLN A 776 -40.98 -18.20 -22.82
N SER A 777 -41.16 -16.87 -22.77
CA SER A 777 -40.55 -15.95 -23.73
C SER A 777 -39.04 -15.92 -23.58
N CYS A 778 -38.52 -15.65 -22.38
CA CYS A 778 -37.08 -15.62 -22.10
C CYS A 778 -36.38 -16.95 -22.42
N LEU A 779 -37.00 -18.08 -22.09
CA LEU A 779 -36.44 -19.42 -22.36
C LEU A 779 -36.40 -19.82 -23.84
N ARG A 780 -37.00 -19.03 -24.76
CA ARG A 780 -36.93 -19.29 -26.21
C ARG A 780 -35.76 -18.58 -26.91
N GLU A 781 -35.21 -17.53 -26.32
CA GLU A 781 -34.12 -16.75 -26.93
C GLU A 781 -32.73 -17.12 -26.40
N VAL A 782 -32.66 -17.88 -25.29
CA VAL A 782 -31.42 -18.26 -24.62
C VAL A 782 -30.94 -19.66 -25.03
N ASP A 783 -29.68 -19.76 -25.47
CA ASP A 783 -29.00 -21.03 -25.73
C ASP A 783 -28.63 -21.74 -24.40
N LEU A 784 -29.45 -22.71 -24.01
CA LEU A 784 -29.45 -23.34 -22.70
C LEU A 784 -28.19 -24.18 -22.39
N ASP A 785 -27.39 -24.54 -23.39
CA ASP A 785 -26.18 -25.36 -23.20
C ASP A 785 -24.98 -24.55 -22.64
N ASN A 786 -25.03 -23.20 -22.66
CA ASN A 786 -23.92 -22.34 -22.22
C ASN A 786 -24.19 -21.47 -20.97
N VAL A 787 -25.40 -21.51 -20.38
CA VAL A 787 -25.79 -20.60 -19.27
C VAL A 787 -25.71 -21.28 -17.91
N THR A 788 -24.93 -20.70 -16.99
CA THR A 788 -24.90 -21.13 -15.58
C THR A 788 -25.99 -20.45 -14.75
N LYS A 789 -26.51 -21.14 -13.72
CA LYS A 789 -27.66 -20.72 -12.88
C LYS A 789 -27.63 -19.29 -12.29
N LYS A 790 -26.48 -18.62 -12.29
CA LYS A 790 -26.36 -17.25 -11.77
C LYS A 790 -26.71 -16.18 -12.81
N GLN A 791 -26.52 -16.43 -14.12
CA GLN A 791 -26.82 -15.46 -15.18
C GLN A 791 -28.33 -15.39 -15.51
N GLY A 792 -29.00 -16.54 -15.62
CA GLY A 792 -30.45 -16.58 -15.85
C GLY A 792 -31.30 -15.98 -14.72
N GLY A 793 -30.72 -15.77 -13.53
CA GLY A 793 -31.36 -15.04 -12.43
C GLY A 793 -31.20 -13.51 -12.50
N THR A 794 -30.19 -13.01 -13.21
CA THR A 794 -29.97 -11.57 -13.43
C THR A 794 -30.75 -11.07 -14.64
N GLU A 795 -30.72 -11.78 -15.78
CA GLU A 795 -31.47 -11.38 -16.98
C GLU A 795 -32.99 -11.40 -16.76
N ALA A 796 -33.49 -12.28 -15.89
CA ALA A 796 -34.89 -12.29 -15.46
C ALA A 796 -35.26 -11.17 -14.48
N ALA A 797 -34.29 -10.57 -13.79
CA ALA A 797 -34.50 -9.45 -12.86
C ALA A 797 -34.45 -8.09 -13.60
N ASP A 798 -33.52 -7.93 -14.54
CA ASP A 798 -33.37 -6.73 -15.35
C ASP A 798 -34.58 -6.48 -16.28
N GLY A 799 -35.37 -7.52 -16.57
CA GLY A 799 -36.62 -7.42 -17.33
C GLY A 799 -37.81 -6.81 -16.57
N VAL A 800 -37.71 -6.57 -15.26
CA VAL A 800 -38.83 -6.12 -14.40
C VAL A 800 -38.52 -4.81 -13.64
N GLY A 801 -37.25 -4.43 -13.49
CA GLY A 801 -36.79 -3.27 -12.70
C GLY A 801 -36.72 -1.92 -13.45
N GLY A 802 -37.65 -1.64 -14.35
CA GLY A 802 -37.58 -0.54 -15.32
C GLY A 802 -38.27 0.79 -14.94
N GLY A 803 -38.24 1.20 -13.66
CA GLY A 803 -38.66 2.55 -13.27
C GLY A 803 -39.33 2.68 -11.90
N GLU A 804 -38.57 3.18 -10.91
CA GLU A 804 -38.99 4.07 -9.80
C GLU A 804 -37.78 4.29 -8.87
N GLU A 805 -36.99 5.35 -9.14
CA GLU A 805 -36.07 5.95 -8.14
C GLU A 805 -36.38 7.45 -8.04
N ASP A 806 -37.46 7.76 -7.32
CA ASP A 806 -37.67 9.04 -6.65
C ASP A 806 -38.55 8.76 -5.42
N VAL A 807 -38.34 9.51 -4.33
CA VAL A 807 -39.01 9.39 -3.00
C VAL A 807 -38.47 8.32 -2.02
N LEU A 808 -37.47 8.75 -1.24
CA LEU A 808 -37.30 8.62 0.23
C LEU A 808 -37.94 7.42 1.00
N GLY A 809 -37.09 6.73 1.78
CA GLY A 809 -37.47 5.78 2.84
C GLY A 809 -36.27 5.33 3.68
#